data_AF-A0A8B9VT06-F1
#
_entry.id   AF-A0A8B9VT06-F1
#
_cell.length_a   1.000
_cell.length_b   1.000
_cell.length_c   1.000
_cell.angle_alpha   90.00
_cell.angle_beta   90.00
_cell.angle_gamma   90.00
#
_symmetry.space_group_name_H-M   'P 1'
#
loop_
_entity.id
_entity.type
_entity.pdbx_description
1 polymer ?
#
loop_
_entity_poly.entity_id
_entity_poly.type
_entity_poly.pdbx_seq_one_letter_code
_entity_poly.pdbx_strand_id
1 'polypeptide(L)'
;LLENCCREGLGLRSLYKRSSGRVAFSMDPVRDLLIWAVVQNRQELAEIIWAQSQDCMVAALACSKILKELAKEEEDTDTTDEMLALAEQYENKAIGVFTDCYRKDEERAQKLLIRVSEAWGKTTCLQLALEAKNMNFVAHGGVQAFLTKVWWGKLCIDNGLWRVIACMLFFPLLYTSLITFREKKLQPMNCLTRFRAFFTAPVVIFHMNILSYFTFLLLFAYVLMVDFQPLPSWWEYLIYFWLFSLVCEETRQLLYDPDGLGVLKMASLYFKDFWNKLDVCAIVVFIIGLTCRLIPSTLYPGRIILSLAFIIFCLRLMHIFTVSRTLGPKIIIVKRMMKDVFFFLFLLAVWVVSFGVAKQAILIHNEERVEWLFRGVVYHSYLTIFGQIPSYIDGVNFNIDQCSPNGTDPYKPKCPETNEDNKKPIFPEWLTVILLCLYLLFTNILLLNLLIAMFNYTFQQVQAHTDQIWKFQRHDLIEEYHGRPPAPPPFILLNHLQLLVRRVLLCRPATRHKQLKEKLEKNEEAALLSWEMYLKENYLQHQQCQEKQNTEQKIRDIAQRVDVLAELLDLDRVKRTGLVEQRLIALEDQVHQSAKALRWIMQALQGNGFTSEEDMPPLASSRTSEVKELDLEEKPEEKQPPYHVLSRNLIYPGSHTIRFPVPDEKVPWEVRALGSERCSCWDCGRVFCGAWMGDRRSRHLLHACLLFPTRNPMGRTGLRGRGRLHSFGPNHALHPVVTRWRRNLDGSIIRKSLKKMLEVLVAQYPLSDVWALPGGSLEPGEMLPLKLKWVLRREFWPQFQNLLKQGTEIHKGYLDDPRNTDNAWVETVAVSIHFDSQNDVQMKRLNSFLQGCDPELCIRWQVLDRRMPLHANHKLLLYKVSTLLGAYY
;
A
#
# COMPACT_ATOMS: atom_id res chain seq x y z
N LEU A 1 -1.61 -15.63 -14.18
CA LEU A 1 -1.29 -14.46 -15.03
C LEU A 1 -0.16 -13.57 -14.47
N LEU A 2 0.47 -13.92 -13.34
CA LEU A 2 1.55 -13.14 -12.71
C LEU A 2 2.98 -13.67 -12.94
N GLU A 3 3.18 -14.83 -13.58
CA GLU A 3 4.52 -15.43 -13.75
C GLU A 3 5.29 -14.99 -15.00
N ASN A 4 4.67 -14.29 -15.95
CA ASN A 4 5.35 -13.93 -17.22
C ASN A 4 5.95 -12.52 -17.24
N CYS A 5 5.88 -11.76 -16.14
CA CYS A 5 6.30 -10.34 -16.16
C CYS A 5 7.78 -10.11 -15.82
N CYS A 6 8.50 -11.10 -15.27
CA CYS A 6 9.89 -10.91 -14.80
C CYS A 6 10.98 -11.22 -15.83
N ARG A 7 10.65 -11.59 -17.08
CA ARG A 7 11.67 -12.02 -18.07
C ARG A 7 11.96 -11.07 -19.23
N GLU A 8 11.25 -9.96 -19.36
CA GLU A 8 11.53 -8.99 -20.41
C GLU A 8 11.61 -7.58 -19.83
N GLY A 9 12.83 -7.04 -19.74
CA GLY A 9 13.11 -5.63 -19.44
C GLY A 9 12.66 -4.73 -20.57
N LEU A 10 11.35 -4.61 -20.77
CA LEU A 10 10.72 -3.69 -21.71
C LEU A 10 10.01 -2.59 -20.94
N GLY A 11 10.53 -1.36 -21.07
CA GLY A 11 9.92 -0.17 -20.51
C GLY A 11 8.45 -0.01 -20.93
N LEU A 12 7.62 0.39 -19.96
CA LEU A 12 6.16 0.56 -19.98
C LEU A 12 5.58 1.55 -21.01
N ARG A 13 6.27 1.89 -22.10
CA ARG A 13 5.86 2.94 -23.05
C ARG A 13 5.21 2.48 -24.37
N SER A 14 5.12 1.19 -24.71
CA SER A 14 4.71 0.79 -26.08
C SER A 14 3.35 0.10 -26.25
N LEU A 15 2.51 -0.04 -25.21
CA LEU A 15 1.17 -0.63 -25.36
C LEU A 15 0.09 0.43 -25.63
N TYR A 16 0.15 1.07 -26.80
CA TYR A 16 -0.96 1.86 -27.34
C TYR A 16 -1.46 1.27 -28.66
N LYS A 17 -2.30 0.24 -28.57
CA LYS A 17 -3.22 -0.11 -29.66
C LYS A 17 -4.62 -0.30 -29.09
N ARG A 18 -5.45 0.72 -29.34
CA ARG A 18 -6.86 0.86 -28.95
C ARG A 18 -7.67 -0.38 -29.36
N SER A 19 -8.22 -1.08 -28.38
CA SER A 19 -9.45 -1.87 -28.53
C SER A 19 -10.54 -1.18 -27.71
N SER A 20 -11.72 -1.02 -28.31
CA SER A 20 -12.81 -0.12 -27.89
C SER A 20 -13.63 -0.59 -26.68
N GLY A 21 -13.03 -1.30 -25.73
CA GLY A 21 -13.75 -1.86 -24.58
C GLY A 21 -12.94 -2.08 -23.30
N ARG A 22 -11.68 -1.63 -23.20
CA ARG A 22 -10.91 -1.71 -21.95
C ARG A 22 -11.04 -0.40 -21.18
N VAL A 23 -11.53 -0.51 -19.94
CA VAL A 23 -11.57 0.57 -18.94
C VAL A 23 -10.20 1.22 -18.90
N ALA A 24 -10.14 2.52 -19.20
CA ALA A 24 -8.92 3.30 -19.06
C ALA A 24 -8.46 3.25 -17.59
N PHE A 25 -7.14 3.21 -17.37
CA PHE A 25 -6.59 3.26 -16.02
C PHE A 25 -7.21 4.42 -15.22
N SER A 26 -7.50 4.16 -13.93
CA SER A 26 -7.86 5.17 -12.93
C SER A 26 -6.82 6.32 -12.93
N MET A 27 -7.22 7.50 -12.43
CA MET A 27 -6.37 8.71 -12.37
C MET A 27 -4.94 8.43 -11.87
N ASP A 28 -4.79 7.54 -10.88
CA ASP A 28 -3.48 7.05 -10.42
C ASP A 28 -3.58 5.58 -9.97
N PRO A 29 -3.07 4.60 -10.74
CA PRO A 29 -3.12 3.18 -10.37
C PRO A 29 -2.20 2.82 -9.19
N VAL A 30 -1.13 3.59 -8.96
CA VAL A 30 -0.17 3.32 -7.86
C VAL A 30 -0.82 3.64 -6.52
N ARG A 31 -1.56 4.75 -6.45
CA ARG A 31 -2.39 5.11 -5.29
C ARG A 31 -3.37 3.99 -4.92
N ASP A 32 -4.09 3.46 -5.90
CA ASP A 32 -5.13 2.46 -5.66
C ASP A 32 -4.50 1.15 -5.10
N LEU A 33 -3.33 0.77 -5.62
CA LEU A 33 -2.57 -0.37 -5.11
C LEU A 33 -1.98 -0.11 -3.72
N LEU A 34 -1.55 1.12 -3.43
CA LEU A 34 -1.02 1.51 -2.13
C LEU A 34 -2.11 1.43 -1.06
N ILE A 35 -3.29 1.98 -1.33
CA ILE A 35 -4.44 1.88 -0.42
C ILE A 35 -4.76 0.41 -0.15
N TRP A 36 -4.82 -0.42 -1.20
CA TRP A 36 -5.05 -1.86 -1.07
C TRP A 36 -4.02 -2.57 -0.18
N ALA A 37 -2.73 -2.27 -0.33
CA ALA A 37 -1.69 -2.88 0.49
C ALA A 37 -1.76 -2.42 1.96
N VAL A 38 -2.05 -1.14 2.20
CA VAL A 38 -2.13 -0.55 3.55
C VAL A 38 -3.33 -1.06 4.33
N VAL A 39 -4.53 -1.13 3.70
CA VAL A 39 -5.73 -1.64 4.39
C VAL A 39 -5.64 -3.13 4.72
N GLN A 40 -4.78 -3.88 4.03
CA GLN A 40 -4.50 -5.29 4.34
C GLN A 40 -3.34 -5.48 5.31
N ASN A 41 -2.79 -4.41 5.89
CA ASN A 41 -1.62 -4.41 6.76
C ASN A 41 -0.40 -5.15 6.14
N ARG A 42 -0.20 -5.03 4.82
CA ARG A 42 0.92 -5.64 4.08
C ARG A 42 2.12 -4.66 4.03
N GLN A 43 2.87 -4.56 5.11
CA GLN A 43 3.94 -3.56 5.27
C GLN A 43 4.95 -3.56 4.11
N GLU A 44 5.69 -4.65 3.89
CA GLU A 44 6.76 -4.71 2.88
C GLU A 44 6.28 -4.34 1.47
N LEU A 45 5.09 -4.82 1.10
CA LEU A 45 4.51 -4.52 -0.20
C LEU A 45 4.11 -3.04 -0.31
N ALA A 46 3.52 -2.48 0.74
CA ALA A 46 3.18 -1.06 0.79
C ALA A 46 4.43 -0.17 0.69
N GLU A 47 5.58 -0.59 1.24
CA GLU A 47 6.84 0.14 1.11
C GLU A 47 7.35 0.19 -0.33
N ILE A 48 7.32 -0.95 -1.03
CA ILE A 48 7.71 -1.05 -2.44
C ILE A 48 6.81 -0.18 -3.31
N ILE A 49 5.49 -0.20 -3.05
CA ILE A 49 4.52 0.60 -3.81
C ILE A 49 4.71 2.09 -3.52
N TRP A 50 4.94 2.47 -2.26
CA TRP A 50 5.19 3.86 -1.89
C TRP A 50 6.44 4.41 -2.56
N ALA A 51 7.50 3.61 -2.71
CA ALA A 51 8.70 4.00 -3.46
C ALA A 51 8.39 4.37 -4.92
N GLN A 52 7.33 3.84 -5.52
CA GLN A 52 6.89 4.16 -6.90
C GLN A 52 5.84 5.28 -6.97
N SER A 53 5.36 5.80 -5.84
CA SER A 53 4.34 6.85 -5.81
C SER A 53 4.86 8.20 -6.36
N GLN A 54 3.99 8.93 -7.06
CA GLN A 54 4.27 10.29 -7.56
C GLN A 54 4.08 11.35 -6.45
N ASP A 55 2.92 11.33 -5.78
CA ASP A 55 2.59 12.19 -4.64
C ASP A 55 3.09 11.57 -3.32
N CYS A 56 4.41 11.46 -3.11
CA CYS A 56 4.95 10.64 -2.03
C CYS A 56 4.68 11.20 -0.62
N MET A 57 4.74 12.52 -0.43
CA MET A 57 4.45 13.12 0.89
C MET A 57 2.97 12.97 1.25
N VAL A 58 2.06 13.30 0.32
CA VAL A 58 0.62 13.19 0.55
C VAL A 58 0.21 11.73 0.72
N ALA A 59 0.77 10.83 -0.07
CA ALA A 59 0.53 9.40 0.06
C ALA A 59 0.96 8.86 1.43
N ALA A 60 2.15 9.23 1.92
CA ALA A 60 2.61 8.80 3.25
C ALA A 60 1.69 9.31 4.37
N LEU A 61 1.27 10.58 4.31
CA LEU A 61 0.33 11.15 5.28
C LEU A 61 -1.07 10.51 5.20
N ALA A 62 -1.53 10.15 3.99
CA ALA A 62 -2.77 9.43 3.79
C ALA A 62 -2.72 8.04 4.39
N CYS A 63 -1.62 7.29 4.17
CA CYS A 63 -1.40 5.99 4.78
C CYS A 63 -1.40 6.10 6.31
N SER A 64 -0.69 7.09 6.87
CA SER A 64 -0.68 7.36 8.32
C SER A 64 -2.08 7.64 8.87
N LYS A 65 -2.90 8.43 8.16
CA LYS A 65 -4.29 8.70 8.55
C LYS A 65 -5.14 7.42 8.53
N ILE A 66 -5.07 6.65 7.45
CA ILE A 66 -5.87 5.42 7.28
C ILE A 66 -5.51 4.42 8.38
N LEU A 67 -4.22 4.21 8.65
CA LEU A 67 -3.75 3.31 9.71
C LEU A 67 -4.17 3.78 11.11
N LYS A 68 -4.08 5.08 11.41
CA LYS A 68 -4.52 5.63 12.70
C LYS A 68 -6.03 5.56 12.92
N GLU A 69 -6.85 5.63 11.86
CA GLU A 69 -8.30 5.41 11.99
C GLU A 69 -8.64 3.93 12.08
N LEU A 70 -7.98 3.07 11.30
CA LEU A 70 -8.16 1.61 11.37
C LEU A 70 -7.81 1.07 12.77
N ALA A 71 -6.70 1.53 13.35
CA ALA A 71 -6.27 1.16 14.69
C ALA A 71 -7.23 1.61 15.81
N LYS A 72 -8.18 2.52 15.55
CA LYS A 72 -9.22 2.90 16.54
C LYS A 72 -10.43 1.99 16.49
N GLU A 73 -10.68 1.36 15.35
CA GLU A 73 -11.82 0.45 15.14
C GLU A 73 -11.45 -1.00 15.46
N GLU A 74 -10.17 -1.33 15.45
CA GLU A 74 -9.64 -2.66 15.77
C GLU A 74 -9.68 -2.94 17.29
N GLU A 75 -10.08 -4.15 17.68
CA GLU A 75 -10.20 -4.56 19.09
C GLU A 75 -8.91 -5.19 19.65
N ASP A 76 -8.08 -5.78 18.79
CA ASP A 76 -6.88 -6.53 19.19
C ASP A 76 -5.68 -5.60 19.42
N THR A 77 -5.17 -5.56 20.66
CA THR A 77 -4.13 -4.62 21.08
C THR A 77 -2.83 -4.76 20.29
N ASP A 78 -2.42 -5.99 19.97
CA ASP A 78 -1.14 -6.23 19.30
C ASP A 78 -1.18 -5.66 17.87
N THR A 79 -2.27 -5.91 17.15
CA THR A 79 -2.48 -5.36 15.80
C THR A 79 -2.64 -3.84 15.81
N THR A 80 -3.26 -3.27 16.85
CA THR A 80 -3.40 -1.81 16.98
C THR A 80 -2.03 -1.15 17.15
N ASP A 81 -1.15 -1.73 17.96
CA ASP A 81 0.19 -1.21 18.19
C ASP A 81 1.06 -1.33 16.93
N GLU A 82 0.97 -2.43 16.19
CA GLU A 82 1.64 -2.59 14.90
C GLU A 82 1.17 -1.56 13.86
N MET A 83 -0.14 -1.34 13.75
CA MET A 83 -0.71 -0.34 12.84
C MET A 83 -0.28 1.09 13.22
N LEU A 84 -0.23 1.41 14.52
CA LEU A 84 0.24 2.71 15.01
C LEU A 84 1.74 2.91 14.75
N ALA A 85 2.56 1.87 14.97
CA ALA A 85 3.99 1.91 14.65
C ALA A 85 4.22 2.13 13.15
N LEU A 86 3.45 1.42 12.29
CA LEU A 86 3.52 1.61 10.84
C LEU A 86 3.05 3.02 10.44
N ALA A 87 2.03 3.57 11.09
CA ALA A 87 1.55 4.93 10.85
C ALA A 87 2.59 5.99 11.20
N GLU A 88 3.36 5.79 12.28
CA GLU A 88 4.48 6.64 12.67
C GLU A 88 5.65 6.53 11.69
N GLN A 89 5.95 5.32 11.18
CA GLN A 89 6.96 5.15 10.13
C GLN A 89 6.61 5.94 8.86
N TYR A 90 5.35 5.91 8.40
CA TYR A 90 4.91 6.73 7.27
C TYR A 90 4.96 8.24 7.57
N GLU A 91 4.64 8.66 8.80
CA GLU A 91 4.83 10.04 9.24
C GLU A 91 6.31 10.46 9.14
N ASN A 92 7.23 9.61 9.59
CA ASN A 92 8.67 9.84 9.50
C ASN A 92 9.19 9.88 8.06
N LYS A 93 8.67 9.03 7.17
CA LYS A 93 8.98 9.08 5.72
C LYS A 93 8.55 10.42 5.10
N ALA A 94 7.36 10.92 5.44
CA ALA A 94 6.89 12.22 5.00
C ALA A 94 7.80 13.37 5.50
N ILE A 95 8.22 13.31 6.78
CA ILE A 95 9.17 14.27 7.37
C ILE A 95 10.52 14.23 6.65
N GLY A 96 11.04 13.03 6.37
CA GLY A 96 12.32 12.84 5.69
C GLY A 96 12.34 13.48 4.29
N VAL A 97 11.34 13.13 3.46
CA VAL A 97 11.19 13.71 2.12
C VAL A 97 11.00 15.22 2.18
N PHE A 98 10.16 15.72 3.09
CA PHE A 98 9.94 17.16 3.23
C PHE A 98 11.21 17.89 3.68
N THR A 99 12.02 17.29 4.56
CA THR A 99 13.28 17.87 5.03
C THR A 99 14.26 18.08 3.88
N ASP A 100 14.40 17.09 3.00
CA ASP A 100 15.26 17.19 1.82
C ASP A 100 14.74 18.20 0.79
N CYS A 101 13.42 18.26 0.59
CA CYS A 101 12.78 19.31 -0.21
C CYS A 101 13.08 20.71 0.34
N TYR A 102 12.88 20.89 1.65
CA TYR A 102 13.08 22.18 2.32
C TYR A 102 14.54 22.64 2.30
N ARG A 103 15.50 21.71 2.47
CA ARG A 103 16.95 22.01 2.41
C ARG A 103 17.40 22.48 1.03
N LYS A 104 16.73 22.05 -0.05
CA LYS A 104 17.08 22.40 -1.43
C LYS A 104 16.43 23.70 -1.88
N ASP A 105 15.14 23.87 -1.63
CA ASP A 105 14.39 25.07 -1.99
C ASP A 105 13.21 25.27 -1.04
N GLU A 106 13.32 26.28 -0.16
CA GLU A 106 12.30 26.59 0.84
C GLU A 106 10.97 27.03 0.22
N GLU A 107 10.99 27.80 -0.88
CA GLU A 107 9.75 28.34 -1.48
C GLU A 107 8.98 27.27 -2.24
N ARG A 108 9.66 26.38 -2.96
CA ARG A 108 9.02 25.23 -3.61
C ARG A 108 8.48 24.24 -2.59
N ALA A 109 9.21 23.98 -1.50
CA ALA A 109 8.74 23.13 -0.41
C ALA A 109 7.47 23.70 0.26
N GLN A 110 7.39 25.03 0.43
CA GLN A 110 6.18 25.68 0.94
C GLN A 110 4.98 25.50 -0.01
N LYS A 111 5.19 25.60 -1.33
CA LYS A 111 4.14 25.35 -2.33
C LYS A 111 3.60 23.92 -2.26
N LEU A 112 4.47 22.93 -1.98
CA LEU A 112 4.04 21.53 -1.81
C LEU A 112 3.08 21.33 -0.62
N LEU A 113 3.14 22.16 0.43
CA LEU A 113 2.24 22.03 1.59
C LEU A 113 0.81 22.50 1.28
N ILE A 114 0.67 23.55 0.46
CA ILE A 114 -0.61 24.23 0.16
C ILE A 114 -1.29 23.77 -1.13
N ARG A 115 -0.59 22.99 -1.97
CA ARG A 115 -1.17 22.50 -3.22
C ARG A 115 -2.36 21.60 -2.95
N VAL A 116 -3.33 21.65 -3.86
CA VAL A 116 -4.46 20.74 -3.88
C VAL A 116 -4.11 19.50 -4.69
N SER A 117 -4.00 18.34 -4.06
CA SER A 117 -3.80 17.07 -4.78
C SER A 117 -5.13 16.59 -5.36
N GLU A 118 -5.19 16.44 -6.68
CA GLU A 118 -6.35 15.82 -7.34
C GLU A 118 -6.41 14.30 -7.10
N ALA A 119 -5.27 13.67 -6.77
CA ALA A 119 -5.19 12.24 -6.47
C ALA A 119 -5.81 11.89 -5.10
N TRP A 120 -5.73 12.78 -4.11
CA TRP A 120 -6.21 12.53 -2.75
C TRP A 120 -7.41 13.40 -2.35
N GLY A 121 -8.44 13.41 -3.19
CA GLY A 121 -9.74 14.00 -2.84
C GLY A 121 -9.78 15.54 -2.79
N LYS A 122 -8.89 16.23 -3.51
CA LYS A 122 -8.78 17.71 -3.51
C LYS A 122 -8.46 18.29 -2.13
N THR A 123 -7.71 17.55 -1.32
CA THR A 123 -7.18 17.99 -0.03
C THR A 123 -5.77 18.57 -0.19
N THR A 124 -5.30 19.31 0.81
CA THR A 124 -3.91 19.79 0.87
C THR A 124 -3.07 18.87 1.75
N CYS A 125 -1.76 18.85 1.52
CA CYS A 125 -0.81 18.08 2.33
C CYS A 125 -0.89 18.48 3.81
N LEU A 126 -0.96 19.80 4.09
CA LEU A 126 -1.08 20.31 5.45
C LEU A 126 -2.41 19.90 6.13
N GLN A 127 -3.54 20.02 5.42
CA GLN A 127 -4.85 19.63 5.95
C GLN A 127 -4.88 18.14 6.31
N LEU A 128 -4.33 17.29 5.45
CA LEU A 128 -4.28 15.85 5.69
C LEU A 128 -3.43 15.50 6.93
N ALA A 129 -2.28 16.17 7.11
CA ALA A 129 -1.45 15.99 8.30
C ALA A 129 -2.17 16.39 9.60
N LEU A 130 -2.96 17.47 9.57
CA LEU A 130 -3.72 17.95 10.73
C LEU A 130 -4.87 17.01 11.06
N GLU A 131 -5.62 16.56 10.04
CA GLU A 131 -6.69 15.58 10.23
C GLU A 131 -6.18 14.23 10.76
N ALA A 132 -4.98 13.81 10.34
CA ALA A 132 -4.30 12.61 10.84
C ALA A 132 -3.68 12.79 12.24
N LYS A 133 -3.66 14.00 12.79
CA LYS A 133 -2.97 14.38 14.04
C LYS A 133 -1.47 14.01 14.01
N ASN A 134 -0.81 14.27 12.89
CA ASN A 134 0.63 14.05 12.71
C ASN A 134 1.44 15.17 13.35
N MET A 135 1.64 15.06 14.66
CA MET A 135 2.27 16.11 15.48
C MET A 135 3.74 16.33 15.15
N ASN A 136 4.48 15.27 14.81
CA ASN A 136 5.91 15.37 14.47
C ASN A 136 6.09 16.09 13.14
N PHE A 137 5.22 15.79 12.17
CA PHE A 137 5.24 16.46 10.87
C PHE A 137 4.94 17.96 10.98
N VAL A 138 3.89 18.34 11.71
CA VAL A 138 3.52 19.76 11.88
C VAL A 138 4.55 20.53 12.74
N ALA A 139 5.22 19.86 13.68
CA ALA A 139 6.27 20.45 14.49
C ALA A 139 7.59 20.68 13.74
N HIS A 140 7.74 20.13 12.52
CA HIS A 140 8.94 20.30 11.69
C HIS A 140 9.24 21.79 11.43
N GLY A 141 10.51 22.17 11.50
CA GLY A 141 10.96 23.56 11.41
C GLY A 141 10.49 24.28 10.15
N GLY A 142 10.52 23.60 9.00
CA GLY A 142 10.07 24.19 7.72
C GLY A 142 8.56 24.46 7.66
N VAL A 143 7.74 23.61 8.29
CA VAL A 143 6.29 23.84 8.42
C VAL A 143 6.03 25.00 9.37
N GLN A 144 6.75 25.07 10.49
CA GLN A 144 6.64 26.20 11.44
C GLN A 144 7.13 27.53 10.84
N ALA A 145 8.15 27.52 9.98
CA ALA A 145 8.58 28.69 9.22
C ALA A 145 7.49 29.14 8.24
N PHE A 146 6.85 28.20 7.53
CA PHE A 146 5.70 28.48 6.68
C PHE A 146 4.53 29.09 7.46
N LEU A 147 4.13 28.50 8.59
CA LEU A 147 3.06 29.04 9.45
C LEU A 147 3.40 30.43 9.99
N THR A 148 4.67 30.69 10.28
CA THR A 148 5.15 32.03 10.65
C THR A 148 5.02 33.02 9.48
N LYS A 149 5.36 32.60 8.26
CA LYS A 149 5.18 33.40 7.03
C LYS A 149 3.70 33.72 6.75
N VAL A 150 2.79 32.78 7.03
CA VAL A 150 1.32 32.98 6.94
C VAL A 150 0.84 33.95 8.03
N TRP A 151 1.30 33.77 9.27
CA TRP A 151 0.95 34.62 10.41
C TRP A 151 1.28 36.10 10.16
N TRP A 152 2.50 36.39 9.70
CA TRP A 152 2.95 37.75 9.36
C TRP A 152 2.32 38.30 8.06
N GLY A 153 1.70 37.45 7.24
CA GLY A 153 1.00 37.85 6.03
C GLY A 153 1.93 38.55 5.03
N LYS A 154 1.67 39.84 4.77
CA LYS A 154 2.47 40.68 3.85
C LYS A 154 3.64 41.41 4.53
N LEU A 155 3.68 41.39 5.86
CA LEU A 155 4.73 42.02 6.66
C LEU A 155 5.98 41.14 6.67
N CYS A 156 7.16 41.74 6.85
CA CYS A 156 8.38 40.97 7.10
C CYS A 156 8.36 40.36 8.51
N ILE A 157 9.01 39.21 8.67
CA ILE A 157 9.10 38.47 9.95
C ILE A 157 10.06 39.18 10.92
N ASP A 158 11.03 39.94 10.41
CA ASP A 158 12.05 40.65 11.21
C ASP A 158 11.49 41.85 11.99
N ASN A 159 10.22 42.21 11.76
CA ASN A 159 9.58 43.27 12.51
C ASN A 159 9.36 42.81 13.96
N GLY A 160 10.01 43.48 14.92
CA GLY A 160 9.73 43.24 16.34
C GLY A 160 8.28 43.59 16.68
N LEU A 161 7.64 42.82 17.58
CA LEU A 161 6.24 43.03 18.01
C LEU A 161 5.99 44.46 18.52
N TRP A 162 6.97 45.08 19.20
CA TRP A 162 6.84 46.45 19.70
C TRP A 162 6.64 47.49 18.58
N ARG A 163 7.26 47.30 17.40
CA ARG A 163 7.09 48.20 16.25
C ARG A 163 5.68 48.09 15.70
N VAL A 164 5.14 46.87 15.66
CA VAL A 164 3.76 46.60 15.21
C VAL A 164 2.77 47.27 16.19
N ILE A 165 2.97 47.09 17.50
CA ILE A 165 2.11 47.69 18.54
C ILE A 165 2.14 49.22 18.48
N ALA A 166 3.33 49.83 18.33
CA ALA A 166 3.46 51.28 18.18
C ALA A 166 2.68 51.80 16.96
N CYS A 167 2.75 51.10 15.83
CA CYS A 167 2.02 51.48 14.61
C CYS A 167 0.51 51.19 14.68
N MET A 168 0.08 50.23 15.52
CA MET A 168 -1.34 49.99 15.81
C MET A 168 -1.95 51.10 16.67
N LEU A 169 -1.22 51.60 17.67
CA LEU A 169 -1.70 52.68 18.53
C LEU A 169 -1.62 54.04 17.86
N PHE A 170 -0.59 54.27 17.05
CA PHE A 170 -0.38 55.54 16.36
C PHE A 170 -0.22 55.31 14.85
N PHE A 171 -1.37 55.30 14.14
CA PHE A 171 -1.47 55.03 12.70
C PHE A 171 -0.53 55.86 11.81
N PRO A 172 -0.21 57.14 12.11
CA PRO A 172 0.75 57.90 11.30
C PRO A 172 2.15 57.28 11.21
N LEU A 173 2.58 56.47 12.19
CA LEU A 173 3.88 55.78 12.13
C LEU A 173 3.97 54.74 11.01
N LEU A 174 2.83 54.23 10.53
CA LEU A 174 2.80 53.28 9.41
C LEU A 174 3.35 53.90 8.11
N TYR A 175 3.26 55.24 7.98
CA TYR A 175 3.79 55.95 6.82
C TYR A 175 5.29 56.19 6.89
N THR A 176 5.90 56.00 8.07
CA THR A 176 7.35 56.03 8.23
C THR A 176 7.99 54.70 7.83
N SER A 177 9.31 54.67 7.67
CA SER A 177 10.08 53.46 7.34
C SER A 177 10.26 52.49 8.52
N LEU A 178 9.48 52.63 9.60
CA LEU A 178 9.59 51.80 10.81
C LEU A 178 9.20 50.33 10.57
N ILE A 179 8.33 50.04 9.59
CA ILE A 179 7.85 48.70 9.23
C ILE A 179 8.35 48.29 7.85
N THR A 180 8.91 47.08 7.76
CA THR A 180 9.33 46.48 6.49
C THR A 180 8.28 45.52 5.95
N PHE A 181 8.00 45.61 4.65
CA PHE A 181 7.11 44.70 3.91
C PHE A 181 7.93 43.69 3.11
N ARG A 182 7.42 42.46 2.94
CA ARG A 182 8.18 41.33 2.39
C ARG A 182 8.52 41.47 0.90
N GLU A 183 7.58 41.94 0.09
CA GLU A 183 7.80 42.07 -1.35
C GLU A 183 8.49 43.40 -1.68
N LYS A 184 9.72 43.36 -2.19
CA LYS A 184 10.45 44.56 -2.66
C LYS A 184 9.71 45.31 -3.78
N LYS A 185 8.88 44.60 -4.58
CA LYS A 185 7.99 45.21 -5.60
C LYS A 185 6.80 45.99 -5.00
N LEU A 186 6.54 45.89 -3.68
CA LEU A 186 5.51 46.66 -2.98
C LEU A 186 6.02 47.99 -2.41
N GLN A 187 7.28 48.37 -2.66
CA GLN A 187 7.81 49.63 -2.13
C GLN A 187 7.19 50.92 -2.73
N PRO A 188 6.68 50.99 -3.98
CA PRO A 188 5.97 52.16 -4.49
C PRO A 188 4.44 52.03 -4.37
N MET A 189 3.91 51.62 -3.21
CA MET A 189 2.46 51.51 -2.99
C MET A 189 1.87 52.83 -2.45
N ASN A 190 0.68 53.22 -2.93
CA ASN A 190 -0.13 54.30 -2.38
C ASN A 190 -0.38 54.12 -0.87
N CYS A 191 -0.50 55.22 -0.12
CA CYS A 191 -0.71 55.21 1.34
C CYS A 191 -1.87 54.29 1.79
N LEU A 192 -2.97 54.29 1.03
CA LEU A 192 -4.15 53.43 1.27
C LEU A 192 -3.86 51.94 1.12
N THR A 193 -3.02 51.55 0.14
CA THR A 193 -2.66 50.14 -0.06
C THR A 193 -1.72 49.63 1.03
N ARG A 194 -0.84 50.47 1.57
CA ARG A 194 -0.03 50.14 2.76
C ARG A 194 -0.91 49.95 4.00
N PHE A 195 -1.83 50.88 4.23
CA PHE A 195 -2.83 50.77 5.30
C PHE A 195 -3.61 49.46 5.20
N ARG A 196 -4.18 49.17 4.03
CA ARG A 196 -4.91 47.92 3.79
C ARG A 196 -4.02 46.66 3.96
N ALA A 197 -2.77 46.69 3.49
CA ALA A 197 -1.84 45.57 3.64
C ALA A 197 -1.47 45.30 5.11
N PHE A 198 -1.40 46.34 5.94
CA PHE A 198 -1.15 46.23 7.37
C PHE A 198 -2.33 45.61 8.13
N PHE A 199 -3.55 46.16 7.95
CA PHE A 199 -4.75 45.66 8.64
C PHE A 199 -5.27 44.32 8.11
N THR A 200 -4.73 43.83 6.99
CA THR A 200 -5.03 42.47 6.50
C THR A 200 -4.08 41.41 7.04
N ALA A 201 -3.05 41.77 7.79
CA ALA A 201 -2.13 40.81 8.40
C ALA A 201 -2.76 40.16 9.65
N PRO A 202 -2.76 38.81 9.77
CA PRO A 202 -3.33 38.11 10.92
C PRO A 202 -2.78 38.56 12.27
N VAL A 203 -1.48 38.86 12.37
CA VAL A 203 -0.86 39.38 13.61
C VAL A 203 -1.55 40.65 14.09
N VAL A 204 -1.86 41.58 13.18
CA VAL A 204 -2.49 42.86 13.50
C VAL A 204 -3.94 42.62 13.93
N ILE A 205 -4.67 41.78 13.20
CA ILE A 205 -6.05 41.40 13.55
C ILE A 205 -6.10 40.79 14.95
N PHE A 206 -5.18 39.89 15.27
CA PHE A 206 -5.06 39.27 16.59
C PHE A 206 -4.84 40.30 17.70
N HIS A 207 -3.85 41.19 17.56
CA HIS A 207 -3.56 42.18 18.60
C HIS A 207 -4.66 43.23 18.75
N MET A 208 -5.32 43.63 17.65
CA MET A 208 -6.48 44.53 17.71
C MET A 208 -7.66 43.86 18.41
N ASN A 209 -7.89 42.56 18.18
CA ASN A 209 -8.91 41.79 18.89
C ASN A 209 -8.59 41.65 20.38
N ILE A 210 -7.31 41.43 20.74
CA ILE A 210 -6.87 41.40 22.13
C ILE A 210 -7.12 42.74 22.82
N LEU A 211 -6.67 43.84 22.20
CA LEU A 211 -6.83 45.17 22.75
C LEU A 211 -8.31 45.50 22.96
N SER A 212 -9.14 45.24 21.95
CA SER A 212 -10.60 45.33 22.01
C SER A 212 -11.18 44.53 23.18
N TYR A 213 -10.78 43.26 23.34
CA TYR A 213 -11.27 42.40 24.41
C TYR A 213 -10.87 42.89 25.81
N PHE A 214 -9.63 43.36 25.99
CA PHE A 214 -9.21 43.99 27.25
C PHE A 214 -10.01 45.26 27.55
N THR A 215 -10.27 46.10 26.55
CA THR A 215 -11.13 47.28 26.72
C THR A 215 -12.55 46.89 27.12
N PHE A 216 -13.12 45.83 26.52
CA PHE A 216 -14.42 45.29 26.91
C PHE A 216 -14.44 44.85 28.37
N LEU A 217 -13.43 44.11 28.84
CA LEU A 217 -13.35 43.67 30.24
C LEU A 217 -13.21 44.84 31.22
N LEU A 218 -12.36 45.82 30.89
CA LEU A 218 -12.20 47.02 31.73
C LEU A 218 -13.49 47.83 31.80
N LEU A 219 -14.18 48.00 30.67
CA LEU A 219 -15.47 48.69 30.61
C LEU A 219 -16.54 47.91 31.40
N PHE A 220 -16.58 46.58 31.26
CA PHE A 220 -17.52 45.74 32.00
C PHE A 220 -17.27 45.77 33.51
N ALA A 221 -16.00 45.75 33.93
CA ALA A 221 -15.63 45.91 35.33
C ALA A 221 -16.03 47.31 35.86
N TYR A 222 -15.78 48.37 35.08
CA TYR A 222 -16.17 49.74 35.44
C TYR A 222 -17.68 49.86 35.66
N VAL A 223 -18.47 49.35 34.72
CA VAL A 223 -19.95 49.35 34.82
C VAL A 223 -20.44 48.57 36.04
N LEU A 224 -19.87 47.38 36.31
CA LEU A 224 -20.31 46.54 37.41
C LEU A 224 -19.97 47.11 38.81
N MET A 225 -18.85 47.84 38.90
CA MET A 225 -18.36 48.42 40.15
C MET A 225 -18.91 49.83 40.41
N VAL A 226 -18.98 50.69 39.39
CA VAL A 226 -19.25 52.13 39.54
C VAL A 226 -20.64 52.50 39.04
N ASP A 227 -21.00 52.09 37.83
CA ASP A 227 -22.18 52.61 37.10
C ASP A 227 -23.32 51.58 37.01
N PHE A 228 -23.62 50.90 38.12
CA PHE A 228 -24.70 49.90 38.19
C PHE A 228 -26.01 50.55 38.68
N GLN A 229 -26.69 51.24 37.77
CA GLN A 229 -27.94 51.96 38.06
C GLN A 229 -29.20 51.15 37.67
N PRO A 230 -30.37 51.41 38.30
CA PRO A 230 -31.62 50.72 37.97
C PRO A 230 -32.11 51.05 36.55
N LEU A 231 -31.78 52.24 36.03
CA LEU A 231 -31.96 52.60 34.63
C LEU A 231 -30.63 52.35 33.88
N PRO A 232 -30.65 51.73 32.70
CA PRO A 232 -29.45 51.43 31.93
C PRO A 232 -28.74 52.71 31.50
N SER A 233 -27.48 52.86 31.88
CA SER A 233 -26.64 53.97 31.42
C SER A 233 -26.19 53.77 29.97
N TRP A 234 -25.64 54.83 29.35
CA TRP A 234 -25.11 54.75 27.99
C TRP A 234 -23.90 53.80 27.87
N TRP A 235 -23.10 53.67 28.93
CA TRP A 235 -21.99 52.70 29.00
C TRP A 235 -22.51 51.26 28.99
N GLU A 236 -23.69 51.04 29.56
CA GLU A 236 -24.32 49.73 29.61
C GLU A 236 -24.89 49.33 28.24
N TYR A 237 -25.50 50.28 27.52
CA TYR A 237 -25.87 50.08 26.12
C TYR A 237 -24.65 49.77 25.22
N LEU A 238 -23.49 50.39 25.48
CA LEU A 238 -22.27 50.09 24.75
C LEU A 238 -21.80 48.64 24.98
N ILE A 239 -21.85 48.14 26.22
CA ILE A 239 -21.53 46.74 26.53
C ILE A 239 -22.52 45.78 25.83
N TYR A 240 -23.81 46.11 25.79
CA TYR A 240 -24.80 45.28 25.11
C TYR A 240 -24.55 45.19 23.62
N PHE A 241 -24.27 46.33 23.00
CA PHE A 241 -23.89 46.38 21.60
C PHE A 241 -22.62 45.57 21.33
N TRP A 242 -21.63 45.67 22.22
CA TRP A 242 -20.40 44.90 22.13
C TRP A 242 -20.66 43.40 22.24
N LEU A 243 -21.42 42.97 23.23
CA LEU A 243 -21.77 41.56 23.40
C LEU A 243 -22.55 41.04 22.19
N PHE A 244 -23.50 41.81 21.68
CA PHE A 244 -24.23 41.45 20.47
C PHE A 244 -23.29 41.25 19.27
N SER A 245 -22.23 42.06 19.17
CA SER A 245 -21.19 41.88 18.14
C SER A 245 -20.38 40.58 18.33
N LEU A 246 -20.10 40.17 19.57
CA LEU A 246 -19.46 38.89 19.89
C LEU A 246 -20.37 37.71 19.55
N VAL A 247 -21.66 37.78 19.91
CA VAL A 247 -22.65 36.75 19.55
C VAL A 247 -22.78 36.59 18.04
N CYS A 248 -22.81 37.70 17.30
CA CYS A 248 -22.82 37.66 15.83
C CYS A 248 -21.57 36.97 15.27
N GLU A 249 -20.41 37.19 15.87
CA GLU A 249 -19.15 36.55 15.44
C GLU A 249 -19.14 35.05 15.73
N GLU A 250 -19.55 34.63 16.92
CA GLU A 250 -19.71 33.20 17.26
C GLU A 250 -20.74 32.51 16.35
N THR A 251 -21.84 33.21 16.04
CA THR A 251 -22.86 32.71 15.11
C THR A 251 -22.29 32.57 13.69
N ARG A 252 -21.45 33.52 13.23
CA ARG A 252 -20.76 33.40 11.94
C ARG A 252 -19.83 32.19 11.93
N GLN A 253 -19.07 31.97 13.00
CA GLN A 253 -18.16 30.81 13.09
C GLN A 253 -18.92 29.49 13.02
N LEU A 254 -20.05 29.38 13.73
CA LEU A 254 -20.93 28.20 13.68
C LEU A 254 -21.52 27.95 12.27
N LEU A 255 -21.86 29.03 11.54
CA LEU A 255 -22.44 28.96 10.19
C LEU A 255 -21.40 28.89 9.06
N TYR A 256 -20.11 29.04 9.38
CA TYR A 256 -19.04 28.96 8.40
C TYR A 256 -18.74 27.49 8.09
N ASP A 257 -19.46 26.95 7.12
CA ASP A 257 -19.25 25.59 6.61
C ASP A 257 -18.31 25.62 5.39
N PRO A 258 -17.02 25.24 5.53
CA PRO A 258 -16.07 25.24 4.42
C PRO A 258 -16.33 24.11 3.41
N ASP A 259 -16.96 23.01 3.84
CA ASP A 259 -16.99 21.73 3.13
C ASP A 259 -18.40 21.30 2.68
N GLY A 260 -19.46 22.01 3.11
CA GLY A 260 -20.84 21.68 2.78
C GLY A 260 -21.36 20.44 3.53
N LEU A 261 -20.73 20.10 4.65
CA LEU A 261 -20.98 18.89 5.45
C LEU A 261 -22.26 18.99 6.32
N GLY A 262 -23.00 20.09 6.22
CA GLY A 262 -24.29 20.29 6.86
C GLY A 262 -24.17 20.89 8.26
N VAL A 263 -25.15 21.72 8.63
CA VAL A 263 -25.12 22.56 9.85
C VAL A 263 -25.04 21.73 11.14
N LEU A 264 -25.71 20.57 11.19
CA LEU A 264 -25.74 19.72 12.39
C LEU A 264 -24.37 19.11 12.72
N LYS A 265 -23.62 18.65 11.71
CA LYS A 265 -22.29 18.07 11.92
C LYS A 265 -21.30 19.14 12.37
N MET A 266 -21.41 20.36 11.83
CA MET A 266 -20.60 21.50 12.23
C MET A 266 -20.91 21.95 13.67
N ALA A 267 -22.18 22.01 14.06
CA ALA A 267 -22.56 22.28 15.44
C ALA A 267 -21.97 21.23 16.39
N SER A 268 -22.03 19.95 16.03
CA SER A 268 -21.42 18.88 16.83
C SER A 268 -19.89 19.03 16.96
N LEU A 269 -19.21 19.51 15.92
CA LEU A 269 -17.77 19.79 15.97
C LEU A 269 -17.47 20.98 16.89
N TYR A 270 -18.20 22.09 16.72
CA TYR A 270 -18.06 23.30 17.52
C TYR A 270 -18.26 23.03 19.02
N PHE A 271 -19.31 22.28 19.38
CA PHE A 271 -19.59 21.90 20.76
C PHE A 271 -18.64 20.83 21.32
N LYS A 272 -17.71 20.27 20.55
CA LYS A 272 -16.70 19.36 21.08
C LYS A 272 -15.59 20.12 21.82
N ASP A 273 -15.33 21.36 21.42
CA ASP A 273 -14.26 22.18 21.98
C ASP A 273 -14.64 22.78 23.34
N PHE A 274 -13.73 22.62 24.31
CA PHE A 274 -13.92 23.12 25.67
C PHE A 274 -14.08 24.64 25.73
N TRP A 275 -13.31 25.37 24.92
CA TRP A 275 -13.31 26.82 24.90
C TRP A 275 -14.61 27.39 24.34
N ASN A 276 -15.14 26.77 23.28
CA ASN A 276 -16.44 27.14 22.70
C ASN A 276 -17.60 26.87 23.67
N LYS A 277 -17.55 25.76 24.42
CA LYS A 277 -18.51 25.51 25.52
C LYS A 277 -18.47 26.62 26.58
N LEU A 278 -17.27 27.10 26.92
CA LEU A 278 -17.09 28.18 27.89
C LEU A 278 -17.65 29.51 27.35
N ASP A 279 -17.48 29.81 26.06
CA ASP A 279 -18.04 31.02 25.44
C ASP A 279 -19.58 30.99 25.40
N VAL A 280 -20.17 29.86 24.99
CA VAL A 280 -21.62 29.67 25.02
C VAL A 280 -22.15 29.79 26.45
N CYS A 281 -21.46 29.21 27.42
CA CYS A 281 -21.80 29.35 28.84
C CYS A 281 -21.73 30.83 29.28
N ALA A 282 -20.67 31.56 28.92
CA ALA A 282 -20.52 32.97 29.25
C ALA A 282 -21.66 33.83 28.68
N ILE A 283 -22.03 33.60 27.41
CA ILE A 283 -23.12 34.29 26.73
C ILE A 283 -24.47 33.98 27.40
N VAL A 284 -24.74 32.71 27.71
CA VAL A 284 -26.00 32.30 28.37
C VAL A 284 -26.12 32.91 29.75
N VAL A 285 -25.07 32.83 30.58
CA VAL A 285 -25.07 33.41 31.93
C VAL A 285 -25.22 34.93 31.87
N PHE A 286 -24.60 35.60 30.87
CA PHE A 286 -24.78 37.03 30.68
C PHE A 286 -26.22 37.38 30.29
N ILE A 287 -26.84 36.64 29.37
CA ILE A 287 -28.25 36.87 28.97
C ILE A 287 -29.17 36.70 30.19
N ILE A 288 -28.96 35.67 31.01
CA ILE A 288 -29.71 35.48 32.26
C ILE A 288 -29.49 36.66 33.20
N GLY A 289 -28.23 37.07 33.42
CA GLY A 289 -27.90 38.24 34.23
C GLY A 289 -28.55 39.52 33.74
N LEU A 290 -28.59 39.72 32.41
CA LEU A 290 -29.25 40.84 31.76
C LEU A 290 -30.77 40.81 32.00
N THR A 291 -31.42 39.65 31.85
CA THR A 291 -32.85 39.52 32.11
C THR A 291 -33.21 39.81 33.57
N CYS A 292 -32.44 39.28 34.54
CA CYS A 292 -32.61 39.59 35.96
C CYS A 292 -32.34 41.07 36.27
N ARG A 293 -31.47 41.71 35.49
CA ARG A 293 -31.14 43.13 35.65
C ARG A 293 -32.21 44.06 35.09
N LEU A 294 -32.95 43.65 34.05
CA LEU A 294 -34.10 44.42 33.52
C LEU A 294 -35.31 44.37 34.45
N ILE A 295 -35.38 43.38 35.35
CA ILE A 295 -36.46 43.24 36.34
C ILE A 295 -36.05 43.96 37.64
N PRO A 296 -36.77 45.02 38.07
CA PRO A 296 -36.38 45.81 39.24
C PRO A 296 -36.29 45.01 40.55
N SER A 297 -37.12 43.98 40.71
CA SER A 297 -37.14 43.14 41.93
C SER A 297 -35.92 42.23 42.06
N THR A 298 -35.22 41.93 40.97
CA THR A 298 -34.07 41.00 40.95
C THR A 298 -32.75 41.69 40.64
N LEU A 299 -32.65 42.99 40.88
CA LEU A 299 -31.44 43.79 40.58
C LEU A 299 -30.20 43.28 41.32
N TYR A 300 -30.33 42.91 42.61
CA TYR A 300 -29.20 42.38 43.39
C TYR A 300 -28.76 40.98 42.91
N PRO A 301 -29.67 40.00 42.71
CA PRO A 301 -29.34 38.75 42.01
C PRO A 301 -28.73 38.96 40.62
N GLY A 302 -29.24 39.92 39.84
CA GLY A 302 -28.70 40.27 38.53
C GLY A 302 -27.25 40.73 38.61
N ARG A 303 -26.88 41.53 39.62
CA ARG A 303 -25.49 41.93 39.88
C ARG A 303 -24.59 40.74 40.20
N ILE A 304 -25.08 39.78 41.00
CA ILE A 304 -24.34 38.55 41.33
C ILE A 304 -24.13 37.69 40.08
N ILE A 305 -25.17 37.52 39.25
CA ILE A 305 -25.06 36.72 38.03
C ILE A 305 -24.11 37.40 37.03
N LEU A 306 -24.16 38.73 36.90
CA LEU A 306 -23.24 39.48 36.03
C LEU A 306 -21.79 39.45 36.54
N SER A 307 -21.56 39.42 37.85
CA SER A 307 -20.20 39.28 38.39
C SER A 307 -19.63 37.88 38.15
N LEU A 308 -20.47 36.84 38.24
CA LEU A 308 -20.11 35.49 37.81
C LEU A 308 -19.84 35.44 36.29
N ALA A 309 -20.65 36.12 35.47
CA ALA A 309 -20.41 36.25 34.04
C ALA A 309 -19.05 36.90 33.76
N PHE A 310 -18.69 37.98 34.48
CA PHE A 310 -17.39 38.64 34.38
C PHE A 310 -16.22 37.69 34.66
N ILE A 311 -16.34 36.82 35.68
CA ILE A 311 -15.32 35.80 35.96
C ILE A 311 -15.14 34.86 34.77
N ILE A 312 -16.23 34.38 34.16
CA ILE A 312 -16.16 33.49 33.00
C ILE A 312 -15.52 34.20 31.80
N PHE A 313 -15.89 35.46 31.53
CA PHE A 313 -15.23 36.27 30.49
C PHE A 313 -13.73 36.53 30.81
N CYS A 314 -13.34 36.64 32.07
CA CYS A 314 -11.94 36.71 32.45
C CYS A 314 -11.20 35.38 32.20
N LEU A 315 -11.81 34.23 32.50
CA LEU A 315 -11.21 32.92 32.19
C LEU A 315 -10.95 32.73 30.70
N ARG A 316 -11.75 33.35 29.83
CA ARG A 316 -11.53 33.38 28.38
C ARG A 316 -10.21 34.07 27.98
N LEU A 317 -9.64 34.97 28.79
CA LEU A 317 -8.29 35.52 28.54
C LEU A 317 -7.22 34.43 28.51
N MET A 318 -7.39 33.34 29.27
CA MET A 318 -6.46 32.22 29.22
C MET A 318 -6.38 31.63 27.82
N HIS A 319 -7.50 31.53 27.09
CA HIS A 319 -7.50 31.06 25.71
C HIS A 319 -6.63 31.94 24.80
N ILE A 320 -6.71 33.25 24.94
CA ILE A 320 -5.89 34.22 24.19
C ILE A 320 -4.40 34.04 24.50
N PHE A 321 -4.04 33.79 25.76
CA PHE A 321 -2.64 33.57 26.14
C PHE A 321 -2.07 32.23 25.68
N THR A 322 -2.90 31.29 25.20
CA THR A 322 -2.40 30.03 24.61
C THR A 322 -1.53 30.25 23.38
N VAL A 323 -1.70 31.39 22.70
CA VAL A 323 -0.92 31.79 21.51
C VAL A 323 0.55 32.06 21.84
N SER A 324 0.85 32.43 23.08
CA SER A 324 2.22 32.72 23.49
C SER A 324 3.05 31.44 23.55
N ARG A 325 4.27 31.49 23.00
CA ARG A 325 5.25 30.39 23.05
C ARG A 325 5.62 29.98 24.48
N THR A 326 5.56 30.91 25.44
CA THR A 326 5.97 30.65 26.83
C THR A 326 4.82 30.26 27.75
N LEU A 327 3.61 30.76 27.49
CA LEU A 327 2.42 30.50 28.32
C LEU A 327 1.54 29.38 27.76
N GLY A 328 1.49 29.19 26.44
CA GLY A 328 0.68 28.17 25.79
C GLY A 328 0.93 26.76 26.32
N PRO A 329 2.19 26.29 26.34
CA PRO A 329 2.53 25.00 26.92
C PRO A 329 2.02 24.82 28.36
N LYS A 330 2.18 25.85 29.20
CA LYS A 330 1.75 25.80 30.60
C LYS A 330 0.22 25.66 30.73
N ILE A 331 -0.55 26.34 29.87
CA ILE A 331 -2.02 26.25 29.87
C ILE A 331 -2.49 24.85 29.42
N ILE A 332 -1.80 24.24 28.46
CA ILE A 332 -2.10 22.86 28.02
C ILE A 332 -1.87 21.87 29.17
N ILE A 333 -0.79 22.05 29.94
CA ILE A 333 -0.50 21.23 31.12
C ILE A 333 -1.61 21.37 32.16
N VAL A 334 -1.99 22.60 32.53
CA VAL A 334 -3.11 22.85 33.46
C VAL A 334 -4.39 22.17 32.98
N LYS A 335 -4.73 22.29 31.68
CA LYS A 335 -5.92 21.63 31.11
C LYS A 335 -5.90 20.10 31.27
N ARG A 336 -4.74 19.45 31.18
CA ARG A 336 -4.61 18.00 31.37
C ARG A 336 -4.71 17.60 32.84
N MET A 337 -4.08 18.38 33.73
CA MET A 337 -4.11 18.16 35.17
C MET A 337 -5.52 18.32 35.77
N MET A 338 -6.44 19.05 35.11
CA MET A 338 -7.82 19.20 35.57
C MET A 338 -8.57 17.86 35.78
N LYS A 339 -8.20 16.80 35.04
CA LYS A 339 -8.77 15.46 35.29
C LYS A 339 -8.34 14.91 36.64
N ASP A 340 -7.07 15.06 36.98
CA ASP A 340 -6.52 14.63 38.28
C ASP A 340 -7.09 15.48 39.41
N VAL A 341 -7.26 16.79 39.19
CA VAL A 341 -7.93 17.69 40.14
C VAL A 341 -9.34 17.22 40.43
N PHE A 342 -10.09 16.77 39.41
CA PHE A 342 -11.46 16.33 39.61
C PHE A 342 -11.54 15.09 40.52
N PHE A 343 -10.70 14.07 40.28
CA PHE A 343 -10.63 12.89 41.14
C PHE A 343 -10.16 13.23 42.55
N PHE A 344 -9.18 14.14 42.68
CA PHE A 344 -8.72 14.60 43.98
C PHE A 344 -9.81 15.38 44.74
N LEU A 345 -10.52 16.29 44.08
CA LEU A 345 -11.60 17.07 44.68
C LEU A 345 -12.70 16.16 45.22
N PHE A 346 -12.99 15.05 44.53
CA PHE A 346 -13.92 14.05 45.02
C PHE A 346 -13.44 13.39 46.32
N LEU A 347 -12.18 12.95 46.37
CA LEU A 347 -11.58 12.38 47.60
C LEU A 347 -11.57 13.39 48.76
N LEU A 348 -11.21 14.64 48.46
CA LEU A 348 -11.22 15.73 49.44
C LEU A 348 -12.64 16.03 49.93
N ALA A 349 -13.63 16.08 49.05
CA ALA A 349 -15.02 16.35 49.41
C ALA A 349 -15.58 15.29 50.37
N VAL A 350 -15.32 14.00 50.11
CA VAL A 350 -15.73 12.90 51.01
C VAL A 350 -15.14 13.09 52.41
N TRP A 351 -13.86 13.46 52.49
CA TRP A 351 -13.18 13.69 53.76
C TRP A 351 -13.67 14.95 54.51
N VAL A 352 -13.89 16.05 53.79
CA VAL A 352 -14.38 17.31 54.39
C VAL A 352 -15.79 17.16 54.92
N VAL A 353 -16.67 16.47 54.18
CA VAL A 353 -18.05 16.22 54.62
C VAL A 353 -18.08 15.28 55.81
N SER A 354 -17.28 14.20 55.83
CA SER A 354 -17.26 13.27 56.96
C SER A 354 -16.79 13.94 58.25
N PHE A 355 -15.69 14.70 58.20
CA PHE A 355 -15.24 15.51 59.33
C PHE A 355 -16.27 16.57 59.72
N GLY A 356 -16.87 17.25 58.74
CA GLY A 356 -17.84 18.31 59.00
C GLY A 356 -19.12 17.83 59.67
N VAL A 357 -19.62 16.66 59.28
CA VAL A 357 -20.76 16.01 59.94
C VAL A 357 -20.37 15.59 61.36
N ALA A 358 -19.21 14.97 61.56
CA ALA A 358 -18.73 14.57 62.88
C ALA A 358 -18.56 15.78 63.81
N LYS A 359 -17.90 16.85 63.33
CA LYS A 359 -17.73 18.12 64.05
C LYS A 359 -19.09 18.73 64.43
N GLN A 360 -20.01 18.85 63.48
CA GLN A 360 -21.33 19.42 63.73
C GLN A 360 -22.12 18.61 64.75
N ALA A 361 -22.11 17.28 64.64
CA ALA A 361 -22.82 16.37 65.54
C ALA A 361 -22.27 16.39 66.97
N ILE A 362 -20.96 16.60 67.13
CA ILE A 362 -20.31 16.65 68.46
C ILE A 362 -20.54 17.99 69.15
N LEU A 363 -20.46 19.11 68.42
CA LEU A 363 -20.41 20.45 69.01
C LEU A 363 -21.78 21.11 69.18
N ILE A 364 -22.76 20.83 68.30
CA ILE A 364 -24.03 21.55 68.24
C ILE A 364 -25.18 20.55 68.38
N HIS A 365 -26.04 20.78 69.37
CA HIS A 365 -27.24 19.98 69.57
C HIS A 365 -28.34 20.39 68.58
N ASN A 366 -28.90 19.41 67.84
CA ASN A 366 -30.07 19.48 66.96
C ASN A 366 -30.36 20.88 66.36
N GLU A 367 -29.85 21.13 65.15
CA GLU A 367 -30.11 22.32 64.35
C GLU A 367 -31.17 22.01 63.27
N GLU A 368 -32.36 22.62 63.37
CA GLU A 368 -33.45 22.41 62.41
C GLU A 368 -33.29 23.28 61.14
N ARG A 369 -32.50 24.37 61.22
CA ARG A 369 -32.28 25.29 60.10
C ARG A 369 -31.32 24.67 59.08
N VAL A 370 -31.87 24.16 57.98
CA VAL A 370 -31.11 23.46 56.92
C VAL A 370 -29.98 24.32 56.31
N GLU A 371 -30.19 25.63 56.15
CA GLU A 371 -29.17 26.54 55.62
C GLU A 371 -27.93 26.63 56.53
N TRP A 372 -28.15 26.76 57.84
CA TRP A 372 -27.09 26.80 58.83
C TRP A 372 -26.42 25.44 59.02
N LEU A 373 -27.17 24.35 58.91
CA LEU A 373 -26.64 22.99 58.91
C LEU A 373 -25.68 22.78 57.72
N PHE A 374 -26.09 23.14 56.51
CA PHE A 374 -25.25 23.00 55.32
C PHE A 374 -24.00 23.89 55.38
N ARG A 375 -24.15 25.15 55.83
CA ARG A 375 -23.03 26.07 56.07
C ARG A 375 -22.06 25.55 57.14
N GLY A 376 -22.59 24.99 58.23
CA GLY A 376 -21.86 24.38 59.34
C GLY A 376 -21.01 23.19 58.92
N VAL A 377 -21.65 22.24 58.23
CA VAL A 377 -21.05 20.96 57.83
C VAL A 377 -20.05 21.14 56.69
N VAL A 378 -20.42 21.84 55.62
CA VAL A 378 -19.60 21.91 54.40
C VAL A 378 -18.68 23.12 54.43
N TYR A 379 -19.24 24.32 54.55
CA TYR A 379 -18.49 25.57 54.36
C TYR A 379 -17.45 25.82 55.47
N HIS A 380 -17.84 25.70 56.74
CA HIS A 380 -16.90 25.90 57.85
C HIS A 380 -15.81 24.83 57.93
N SER A 381 -16.14 23.58 57.61
CA SER A 381 -15.18 22.46 57.61
C SER A 381 -14.15 22.60 56.48
N TYR A 382 -14.58 23.10 55.32
CA TYR A 382 -13.67 23.45 54.22
C TYR A 382 -12.72 24.59 54.60
N LEU A 383 -13.21 25.67 55.23
CA LEU A 383 -12.37 26.79 55.70
C LEU A 383 -11.33 26.36 56.74
N THR A 384 -11.65 25.34 57.54
CA THR A 384 -10.74 24.79 58.54
C THR A 384 -9.46 24.22 57.91
N ILE A 385 -9.50 23.73 56.66
CA ILE A 385 -8.31 23.24 55.93
C ILE A 385 -7.28 24.36 55.73
N PHE A 386 -7.75 25.59 55.46
CA PHE A 386 -6.92 26.77 55.30
C PHE A 386 -6.50 27.41 56.62
N GLY A 387 -6.82 26.79 57.76
CA GLY A 387 -6.52 27.30 59.08
C GLY A 387 -7.47 28.39 59.58
N GLN A 388 -8.60 28.64 58.90
CA GLN A 388 -9.61 29.58 59.36
C GLN A 388 -10.64 28.87 60.23
N ILE A 389 -10.43 28.92 61.54
CA ILE A 389 -11.37 28.37 62.53
C ILE A 389 -12.31 29.49 62.97
N PRO A 390 -13.65 29.29 62.89
CA PRO A 390 -14.58 30.29 63.37
C PRO A 390 -14.45 30.52 64.87
N SER A 391 -14.45 31.79 65.28
CA SER A 391 -14.27 32.26 66.66
C SER A 391 -15.34 31.78 67.65
N TYR A 392 -16.52 31.35 67.19
CA TYR A 392 -17.56 30.76 68.04
C TYR A 392 -17.34 29.26 68.32
N ILE A 393 -16.33 28.63 67.69
CA ILE A 393 -15.90 27.24 67.93
C ILE A 393 -14.45 27.19 68.47
N ASP A 394 -13.67 28.25 68.24
CA ASP A 394 -12.32 28.39 68.79
C ASP A 394 -12.38 28.52 70.32
N GLY A 395 -11.94 27.47 71.03
CA GLY A 395 -11.93 27.44 72.50
C GLY A 395 -11.05 28.52 73.14
N VAL A 396 -10.05 29.04 72.42
CA VAL A 396 -9.13 30.07 72.93
C VAL A 396 -9.72 31.48 72.79
N ASN A 397 -10.38 31.78 71.67
CA ASN A 397 -11.01 33.07 71.38
C ASN A 397 -12.54 33.00 71.38
N PHE A 398 -13.11 32.16 72.25
CA PHE A 398 -14.55 31.96 72.31
C PHE A 398 -15.28 33.24 72.76
N ASN A 399 -16.17 33.76 71.92
CA ASN A 399 -17.05 34.86 72.26
C ASN A 399 -18.52 34.48 72.07
N ILE A 400 -19.28 34.49 73.17
CA ILE A 400 -20.70 34.13 73.21
C ILE A 400 -21.59 35.08 72.42
N ASP A 401 -21.18 36.33 72.22
CA ASP A 401 -21.99 37.36 71.52
C ASP A 401 -22.14 37.07 70.02
N GLN A 402 -21.29 36.21 69.47
CA GLN A 402 -21.28 35.83 68.06
C GLN A 402 -22.22 34.66 67.74
N CYS A 403 -22.84 34.04 68.74
CA CYS A 403 -23.75 32.91 68.56
C CYS A 403 -25.08 33.11 69.33
N SER A 404 -26.12 32.38 68.95
CA SER A 404 -27.43 32.37 69.62
C SER A 404 -27.62 31.04 70.36
N PRO A 405 -27.92 31.04 71.68
CA PRO A 405 -28.09 29.81 72.45
C PRO A 405 -29.18 28.88 71.90
N ASN A 406 -30.33 29.45 71.50
CA ASN A 406 -31.48 28.69 70.99
C ASN A 406 -31.66 28.80 69.47
N GLY A 407 -30.72 29.44 68.76
CA GLY A 407 -30.86 29.68 67.31
C GLY A 407 -32.01 30.63 66.94
N THR A 408 -32.45 31.48 67.87
CA THR A 408 -33.56 32.42 67.70
C THR A 408 -33.24 33.59 66.78
N ASP A 409 -31.96 33.92 66.62
CA ASP A 409 -31.49 34.96 65.72
C ASP A 409 -31.20 34.37 64.33
N PRO A 410 -31.89 34.82 63.26
CA PRO A 410 -31.65 34.32 61.91
C PRO A 410 -30.25 34.63 61.38
N TYR A 411 -29.55 35.63 61.94
CA TYR A 411 -28.24 36.08 61.47
C TYR A 411 -27.06 35.44 62.22
N LYS A 412 -27.30 34.72 63.32
CA LYS A 412 -26.25 34.10 64.14
C LYS A 412 -26.30 32.56 64.12
N PRO A 413 -25.13 31.89 64.12
CA PRO A 413 -25.06 30.44 64.31
C PRO A 413 -25.53 30.06 65.72
N LYS A 414 -25.98 28.82 65.89
CA LYS A 414 -26.31 28.29 67.22
C LYS A 414 -25.02 28.07 68.03
N CYS A 415 -25.04 28.43 69.31
CA CYS A 415 -23.88 28.24 70.18
C CYS A 415 -23.60 26.73 70.39
N PRO A 416 -22.32 26.36 70.59
CA PRO A 416 -21.99 25.05 71.14
C PRO A 416 -22.67 24.84 72.50
N GLU A 417 -22.86 23.59 72.91
CA GLU A 417 -23.44 23.29 74.22
C GLU A 417 -22.53 23.83 75.34
N THR A 418 -23.04 24.73 76.19
CA THR A 418 -22.26 25.41 77.25
C THR A 418 -22.80 25.08 78.64
N ASN A 419 -21.91 24.94 79.62
CA ASN A 419 -22.30 24.80 81.03
C ASN A 419 -22.92 26.11 81.57
N GLU A 420 -24.02 26.00 82.32
CA GLU A 420 -24.80 27.13 82.83
C GLU A 420 -24.00 28.09 83.74
N ASP A 421 -22.99 27.58 84.46
CA ASP A 421 -22.24 28.36 85.47
C ASP A 421 -21.06 29.19 84.89
N ASN A 422 -20.39 28.69 83.85
CA ASN A 422 -19.11 29.26 83.38
C ASN A 422 -19.13 29.78 81.93
N LYS A 423 -20.27 29.69 81.22
CA LYS A 423 -20.42 30.11 79.80
C LYS A 423 -19.31 29.58 78.88
N LYS A 424 -18.76 28.40 79.21
CA LYS A 424 -17.76 27.68 78.43
C LYS A 424 -18.38 26.42 77.83
N PRO A 425 -17.89 25.94 76.67
CA PRO A 425 -18.39 24.72 76.06
C PRO A 425 -18.24 23.52 77.02
N ILE A 426 -19.25 22.65 77.07
CA ILE A 426 -19.25 21.41 77.87
C ILE A 426 -18.20 20.43 77.34
N PHE A 427 -17.98 20.45 76.02
CA PHE A 427 -17.06 19.56 75.36
C PHE A 427 -15.59 19.91 75.67
N PRO A 428 -14.72 18.93 75.98
CA PRO A 428 -13.34 19.22 76.37
C PRO A 428 -12.51 19.80 75.21
N GLU A 429 -11.86 20.93 75.46
CA GLU A 429 -10.99 21.61 74.49
C GLU A 429 -9.84 20.72 73.99
N TRP A 430 -9.31 19.81 74.83
CA TRP A 430 -8.24 18.90 74.40
C TRP A 430 -8.68 17.95 73.28
N LEU A 431 -9.96 17.56 73.26
CA LEU A 431 -10.47 16.62 72.27
C LEU A 431 -10.77 17.32 70.94
N THR A 432 -11.24 18.58 70.94
CA THR A 432 -11.37 19.37 69.70
C THR A 432 -10.01 19.62 69.08
N VAL A 433 -8.99 19.90 69.90
CA VAL A 433 -7.61 20.06 69.45
C VAL A 433 -7.09 18.76 68.83
N ILE A 434 -7.32 17.60 69.45
CA ILE A 434 -6.91 16.30 68.86
C ILE A 434 -7.63 16.03 67.54
N LEU A 435 -8.95 16.24 67.48
CA LEU A 435 -9.75 15.99 66.27
C LEU A 435 -9.31 16.92 65.13
N LEU A 436 -9.02 18.18 65.44
CA LEU A 436 -8.47 19.15 64.51
C LEU A 436 -7.05 18.77 64.04
N CYS A 437 -6.18 18.33 64.96
CA CYS A 437 -4.83 17.87 64.61
C CYS A 437 -4.87 16.65 63.69
N LEU A 438 -5.74 15.66 63.96
CA LEU A 438 -5.94 14.52 63.08
C LEU A 438 -6.46 14.97 61.71
N TYR A 439 -7.46 15.84 61.69
CA TYR A 439 -8.01 16.38 60.44
C TYR A 439 -6.93 17.08 59.60
N LEU A 440 -6.18 18.01 60.19
CA LEU A 440 -5.10 18.74 59.51
C LEU A 440 -3.95 17.82 59.09
N LEU A 441 -3.62 16.79 59.88
CA LEU A 441 -2.61 15.80 59.52
C LEU A 441 -3.04 15.02 58.27
N PHE A 442 -4.26 14.49 58.24
CA PHE A 442 -4.76 13.77 57.07
C PHE A 442 -4.94 14.68 55.86
N THR A 443 -5.51 15.88 56.00
CA THR A 443 -5.69 16.78 54.85
C THR A 443 -4.37 17.32 54.34
N ASN A 444 -3.52 17.85 55.21
CA ASN A 444 -2.35 18.62 54.78
C ASN A 444 -1.11 17.74 54.57
N ILE A 445 -0.93 16.66 55.34
CA ILE A 445 0.23 15.77 55.17
C ILE A 445 -0.07 14.64 54.19
N LEU A 446 -1.27 14.06 54.21
CA LEU A 446 -1.59 12.95 53.30
C LEU A 446 -2.14 13.48 51.97
N LEU A 447 -3.29 14.16 51.99
CA LEU A 447 -4.03 14.48 50.76
C LEU A 447 -3.31 15.55 49.91
N LEU A 448 -2.82 16.65 50.50
CA LEU A 448 -2.11 17.67 49.72
C LEU A 448 -0.80 17.13 49.11
N ASN A 449 -0.04 16.32 49.84
CA ASN A 449 1.19 15.71 49.29
C ASN A 449 0.89 14.70 48.18
N LEU A 450 -0.21 13.95 48.29
CA LEU A 450 -0.69 13.11 47.20
C LEU A 450 -1.03 13.94 45.95
N LEU A 451 -1.72 15.08 46.11
CA LEU A 451 -2.01 16.00 45.00
C LEU A 451 -0.73 16.51 44.35
N ILE A 452 0.25 16.95 45.15
CA ILE A 452 1.55 17.40 44.65
C ILE A 452 2.25 16.28 43.87
N ALA A 453 2.20 15.04 44.36
CA ALA A 453 2.79 13.89 43.68
C ALA A 453 2.10 13.59 42.35
N MET A 454 0.76 13.55 42.31
CA MET A 454 -0.02 13.35 41.08
C MET A 454 0.26 14.45 40.06
N PHE A 455 0.32 15.71 40.51
CA PHE A 455 0.65 16.85 39.67
C PHE A 455 2.07 16.80 39.14
N ASN A 456 3.05 16.42 39.96
CA ASN A 456 4.43 16.30 39.52
C ASN A 456 4.59 15.19 38.47
N TYR A 457 3.92 14.04 38.67
CA TYR A 457 3.91 12.94 37.71
C TYR A 457 3.34 13.37 36.34
N THR A 458 2.15 13.97 36.35
CA THR A 458 1.53 14.43 35.10
C THR A 458 2.25 15.61 34.47
N PHE A 459 2.80 16.52 35.26
CA PHE A 459 3.66 17.60 34.77
C PHE A 459 4.87 17.05 34.02
N GLN A 460 5.60 16.09 34.60
CA GLN A 460 6.78 15.50 33.97
C GLN A 460 6.44 14.77 32.67
N GLN A 461 5.35 13.99 32.65
CA GLN A 461 4.92 13.26 31.47
C GLN A 461 4.50 14.19 30.32
N VAL A 462 3.77 15.26 30.63
CA VAL A 462 3.24 16.18 29.61
C VAL A 462 4.34 17.12 29.10
N GLN A 463 5.23 17.61 29.97
CA GLN A 463 6.24 18.63 29.65
C GLN A 463 7.14 18.22 28.47
N ALA A 464 7.50 16.94 28.36
CA ALA A 464 8.39 16.44 27.30
C ALA A 464 7.82 16.66 25.87
N HIS A 465 6.50 16.57 25.70
CA HIS A 465 5.84 16.68 24.39
C HIS A 465 5.04 17.98 24.20
N THR A 466 5.07 18.89 25.18
CA THR A 466 4.17 20.06 25.17
C THR A 466 4.50 21.05 24.06
N ASP A 467 5.77 21.25 23.71
CA ASP A 467 6.17 22.15 22.62
C ASP A 467 5.61 21.67 21.26
N GLN A 468 5.59 20.36 21.03
CA GLN A 468 5.00 19.78 19.81
C GLN A 468 3.48 19.99 19.77
N ILE A 469 2.79 19.77 20.90
CA ILE A 469 1.34 20.00 21.00
C ILE A 469 1.01 21.48 20.75
N TRP A 470 1.79 22.40 21.33
CA TRP A 470 1.60 23.82 21.13
C TRP A 470 1.82 24.23 19.67
N LYS A 471 2.89 23.72 19.04
CA LYS A 471 3.17 23.93 17.60
C LYS A 471 2.06 23.41 16.70
N PHE A 472 1.40 22.31 17.08
CA PHE A 472 0.23 21.76 16.39
C PHE A 472 -0.98 22.69 16.55
N GLN A 473 -1.37 23.03 17.78
CA GLN A 473 -2.51 23.92 18.06
C GLN A 473 -2.36 25.33 17.48
N ARG A 474 -1.13 25.80 17.33
CA ARG A 474 -0.82 27.09 16.68
C ARG A 474 -1.38 27.18 15.27
N HIS A 475 -1.45 26.06 14.52
CA HIS A 475 -2.05 26.07 13.18
C HIS A 475 -3.52 26.49 13.23
N ASP A 476 -4.32 25.86 14.08
CA ASP A 476 -5.77 26.05 14.15
C ASP A 476 -6.12 27.51 14.45
N LEU A 477 -5.34 28.11 15.35
CA LEU A 477 -5.41 29.54 15.65
C LEU A 477 -5.06 30.42 14.44
N ILE A 478 -3.97 30.12 13.72
CA ILE A 478 -3.57 30.90 12.56
C ILE A 478 -4.64 30.84 11.47
N GLU A 479 -5.19 29.66 11.22
CA GLU A 479 -6.28 29.47 10.26
C GLU A 479 -7.52 30.28 10.67
N GLU A 480 -7.90 30.23 11.95
CA GLU A 480 -9.01 30.99 12.50
C GLU A 480 -8.84 32.50 12.28
N TYR A 481 -7.70 33.08 12.66
CA TYR A 481 -7.44 34.52 12.52
C TYR A 481 -7.17 34.96 11.09
N HIS A 482 -6.73 34.05 10.21
CA HIS A 482 -6.61 34.33 8.78
C HIS A 482 -7.98 34.42 8.09
N GLY A 483 -8.96 33.62 8.55
CA GLY A 483 -10.34 33.64 8.05
C GLY A 483 -11.23 34.74 8.66
N ARG A 484 -10.79 35.38 9.74
CA ARG A 484 -11.53 36.48 10.39
C ARG A 484 -11.48 37.76 9.56
N PRO A 485 -12.55 38.56 9.57
CA PRO A 485 -12.52 39.87 8.95
C PRO A 485 -11.58 40.82 9.71
N PRO A 486 -11.02 41.84 9.04
CA PRO A 486 -9.97 42.69 9.63
C PRO A 486 -10.48 43.66 10.71
N ALA A 487 -11.79 43.85 10.84
CA ALA A 487 -12.38 44.78 11.80
C ALA A 487 -12.49 44.13 13.20
N PRO A 488 -11.98 44.77 14.27
CA PRO A 488 -12.19 44.28 15.63
C PRO A 488 -13.67 44.45 16.06
N PRO A 489 -14.16 43.64 17.00
CA PRO A 489 -15.40 43.96 17.73
C PRO A 489 -15.24 45.35 18.38
N PRO A 490 -16.18 46.32 18.26
CA PRO A 490 -17.58 46.22 17.82
C PRO A 490 -17.85 46.54 16.33
N PHE A 491 -16.85 47.00 15.58
CA PHE A 491 -17.02 47.41 14.17
C PHE A 491 -17.24 46.25 13.19
N ILE A 492 -17.10 45.02 13.67
CA ILE A 492 -17.28 43.79 12.91
C ILE A 492 -18.70 43.67 12.30
N LEU A 493 -19.71 44.26 12.94
CA LEU A 493 -21.10 44.23 12.47
C LEU A 493 -21.28 44.85 11.08
N LEU A 494 -20.54 45.91 10.76
CA LEU A 494 -20.56 46.53 9.43
C LEU A 494 -20.05 45.58 8.36
N ASN A 495 -19.01 44.80 8.68
CA ASN A 495 -18.47 43.81 7.77
C ASN A 495 -19.39 42.60 7.60
N HIS A 496 -20.06 42.16 8.67
CA HIS A 496 -21.10 41.12 8.58
C HIS A 496 -22.27 41.58 7.72
N LEU A 497 -22.72 42.82 7.89
CA LEU A 497 -23.76 43.43 7.05
C LEU A 497 -23.31 43.47 5.58
N GLN A 498 -22.07 43.89 5.30
CA GLN A 498 -21.51 43.90 3.95
C GLN A 498 -21.44 42.49 3.34
N LEU A 499 -21.04 41.48 4.12
CA LEU A 499 -20.97 40.09 3.67
C LEU A 499 -22.37 39.52 3.40
N LEU A 500 -23.33 39.80 4.28
CA LEU A 500 -24.73 39.38 4.16
C LEU A 500 -25.39 40.04 2.93
N VAL A 501 -25.18 41.34 2.74
CA VAL A 501 -25.60 42.06 1.53
C VAL A 501 -24.97 41.44 0.28
N ARG A 502 -23.67 41.14 0.28
CA ARG A 502 -23.01 40.51 -0.87
C ARG A 502 -23.53 39.10 -1.16
N ARG A 503 -23.94 38.35 -0.13
CA ARG A 503 -24.48 37.00 -0.27
C ARG A 503 -25.92 37.00 -0.77
N VAL A 504 -26.77 37.87 -0.19
CA VAL A 504 -28.21 37.93 -0.46
C VAL A 504 -28.51 38.74 -1.72
N LEU A 505 -27.93 39.94 -1.89
CA LEU A 505 -28.21 40.80 -3.05
C LEU A 505 -27.38 40.44 -4.29
N LEU A 506 -26.11 40.06 -4.14
CA LEU A 506 -25.23 39.80 -5.29
C LEU A 506 -25.10 38.31 -5.66
N CYS A 507 -25.70 37.39 -4.89
CA CYS A 507 -25.60 35.92 -5.07
C CYS A 507 -24.16 35.43 -5.34
N ARG A 508 -23.14 36.19 -4.93
CA ARG A 508 -21.74 35.83 -5.16
C ARG A 508 -21.31 34.89 -4.02
N PRO A 509 -20.80 33.69 -4.33
CA PRO A 509 -20.25 32.82 -3.30
C PRO A 509 -19.08 33.53 -2.60
N ALA A 510 -18.94 33.29 -1.30
CA ALA A 510 -17.79 33.77 -0.55
C ALA A 510 -16.51 33.27 -1.24
N THR A 511 -15.63 34.20 -1.62
CA THR A 511 -14.34 33.85 -2.20
C THR A 511 -13.53 33.11 -1.15
N ARG A 512 -13.34 31.79 -1.32
CA ARG A 512 -12.47 30.97 -0.47
C ARG A 512 -11.08 31.63 -0.34
N HIS A 513 -10.51 31.59 0.86
CA HIS A 513 -9.17 32.10 1.12
C HIS A 513 -8.15 31.28 0.30
N LYS A 514 -7.54 31.91 -0.69
CA LYS A 514 -6.61 31.28 -1.65
C LYS A 514 -5.24 30.91 -1.07
N GLN A 515 -4.88 31.40 0.11
CA GLN A 515 -3.50 31.27 0.64
C GLN A 515 -3.19 29.91 1.28
N LEU A 516 -4.18 29.23 1.88
CA LEU A 516 -3.99 27.89 2.46
C LEU A 516 -4.34 26.76 1.49
N LYS A 517 -5.04 27.09 0.39
CA LYS A 517 -5.46 26.16 -0.65
C LYS A 517 -5.21 26.77 -2.02
N GLU A 518 -4.12 26.35 -2.65
CA GLU A 518 -3.71 26.85 -3.96
C GLU A 518 -3.88 25.75 -5.02
N LYS A 519 -4.67 26.04 -6.05
CA LYS A 519 -4.74 25.19 -7.24
C LYS A 519 -3.68 25.68 -8.23
N LEU A 520 -2.64 24.88 -8.41
CA LEU A 520 -1.55 25.16 -9.34
C LEU A 520 -1.98 24.91 -10.79
N GLU A 521 -1.27 25.55 -11.72
CA GLU A 521 -1.37 25.23 -13.13
C GLU A 521 -0.77 23.84 -13.39
N LYS A 522 -1.37 23.05 -14.29
CA LYS A 522 -0.96 21.66 -14.56
C LYS A 522 0.52 21.51 -14.93
N ASN A 523 1.08 22.49 -15.65
CA ASN A 523 2.49 22.48 -16.05
C ASN A 523 3.43 22.72 -14.86
N GLU A 524 3.08 23.67 -13.99
CA GLU A 524 3.83 23.96 -12.77
C GLU A 524 3.73 22.80 -11.79
N GLU A 525 2.55 22.19 -11.65
CA GLU A 525 2.32 21.00 -10.83
C GLU A 525 3.17 19.82 -11.32
N ALA A 526 3.18 19.52 -12.63
CA ALA A 526 4.00 18.43 -13.17
C ALA A 526 5.50 18.65 -12.91
N ALA A 527 5.99 19.89 -13.06
CA ALA A 527 7.37 20.23 -12.75
C ALA A 527 7.68 20.06 -11.25
N LEU A 528 6.77 20.49 -10.38
CA LEU A 528 6.91 20.39 -8.92
C LEU A 528 6.91 18.92 -8.46
N LEU A 529 6.03 18.08 -9.01
CA LEU A 529 5.96 16.64 -8.72
C LEU A 529 7.19 15.89 -9.24
N SER A 530 7.70 16.24 -10.42
CA SER A 530 8.94 15.65 -10.92
C SER A 530 10.14 15.97 -10.03
N TRP A 531 10.15 17.17 -9.45
CA TRP A 531 11.15 17.60 -8.48
C TRP A 531 11.01 16.88 -7.14
N GLU A 532 9.78 16.76 -6.60
CA GLU A 532 9.47 15.96 -5.40
C GLU A 532 9.93 14.50 -5.58
N MET A 533 9.63 13.89 -6.73
CA MET A 533 9.99 12.51 -7.05
C MET A 533 11.51 12.31 -7.13
N TYR A 534 12.23 13.25 -7.73
CA TYR A 534 13.71 13.22 -7.76
C TYR A 534 14.30 13.28 -6.35
N LEU A 535 13.77 14.15 -5.49
CA LEU A 535 14.27 14.29 -4.12
C LEU A 535 13.89 13.09 -3.23
N LYS A 536 12.73 12.49 -3.44
CA LYS A 536 12.36 11.21 -2.82
C LYS A 536 13.37 10.12 -3.17
N GLU A 537 13.79 10.01 -4.43
CA GLU A 537 14.78 9.01 -4.84
C GLU A 537 16.13 9.25 -4.14
N ASN A 538 16.56 10.51 -4.04
CA ASN A 538 17.76 10.87 -3.30
C ASN A 538 17.63 10.52 -1.80
N TYR A 539 16.47 10.77 -1.19
CA TYR A 539 16.17 10.40 0.18
C TYR A 539 16.22 8.87 0.38
N LEU A 540 15.59 8.09 -0.51
CA LEU A 540 15.61 6.62 -0.47
C LEU A 540 17.04 6.07 -0.57
N GLN A 541 17.87 6.63 -1.45
CA GLN A 541 19.28 6.27 -1.55
C GLN A 541 20.06 6.57 -0.27
N HIS A 542 19.83 7.74 0.34
CA HIS A 542 20.43 8.10 1.63
C HIS A 542 19.99 7.16 2.75
N GLN A 543 18.71 6.81 2.83
CA GLN A 543 18.18 5.88 3.81
C GLN A 543 18.78 4.48 3.65
N GLN A 544 18.80 3.93 2.42
CA GLN A 544 19.43 2.64 2.14
C GLN A 544 20.93 2.63 2.49
N CYS A 545 21.63 3.74 2.26
CA CYS A 545 23.03 3.87 2.65
C CYS A 545 23.20 3.83 4.17
N GLN A 546 22.34 4.53 4.93
CA GLN A 546 22.34 4.50 6.39
C GLN A 546 22.00 3.11 6.95
N GLU A 547 21.01 2.43 6.38
CA GLU A 547 20.65 1.06 6.77
C GLU A 547 21.79 0.07 6.49
N LYS A 548 22.48 0.19 5.35
CA LYS A 548 23.70 -0.59 5.06
C LYS A 548 24.85 -0.26 6.01
N GLN A 549 24.89 0.94 6.59
CA GLN A 549 25.89 1.32 7.57
C GLN A 549 25.58 0.79 8.98
N ASN A 550 24.32 0.44 9.28
CA ASN A 550 23.89 -0.10 10.56
C ASN A 550 24.66 -1.39 10.90
N THR A 551 25.19 -1.45 12.12
CA THR A 551 26.00 -2.59 12.60
C THR A 551 25.20 -3.88 12.62
N GLU A 552 23.93 -3.83 13.03
CA GLU A 552 23.05 -5.01 13.05
C GLU A 552 22.82 -5.60 11.66
N GLN A 553 22.63 -4.73 10.65
CA GLN A 553 22.42 -5.17 9.27
C GLN A 553 23.71 -5.74 8.69
N LYS A 554 24.87 -5.14 8.99
CA LYS A 554 26.17 -5.69 8.61
C LYS A 554 26.42 -7.06 9.24
N ILE A 555 26.06 -7.26 10.50
CA ILE A 555 26.19 -8.56 11.18
C ILE A 555 25.32 -9.60 10.47
N ARG A 556 24.08 -9.25 10.11
CA ARG A 556 23.19 -10.14 9.34
C ARG A 556 23.74 -10.48 7.95
N ASP A 557 24.26 -9.49 7.21
CA ASP A 557 24.88 -9.72 5.88
C ASP A 557 26.12 -10.61 6.00
N ILE A 558 26.96 -10.40 7.03
CA ILE A 558 28.11 -11.28 7.30
C ILE A 558 27.63 -12.70 7.62
N ALA A 559 26.60 -12.87 8.45
CA ALA A 559 26.05 -14.19 8.76
C ALA A 559 25.56 -14.91 7.48
N GLN A 560 24.78 -14.23 6.64
CA GLN A 560 24.31 -14.79 5.37
C GLN A 560 25.47 -15.13 4.42
N ARG A 561 26.51 -14.30 4.34
CA ARG A 561 27.70 -14.59 3.52
C ARG A 561 28.49 -15.78 4.05
N VAL A 562 28.56 -15.94 5.37
CA VAL A 562 29.18 -17.11 6.01
C VAL A 562 28.38 -18.37 5.70
N ASP A 563 27.06 -18.32 5.72
CA ASP A 563 26.19 -19.45 5.35
C ASP A 563 26.40 -19.85 3.88
N VAL A 564 26.41 -18.89 2.95
CA VAL A 564 26.68 -19.15 1.52
C VAL A 564 28.08 -19.71 1.30
N LEU A 565 29.08 -19.21 2.04
CA LEU A 565 30.44 -19.73 1.99
C LEU A 565 30.50 -21.17 2.50
N ALA A 566 29.75 -21.50 3.54
CA ALA A 566 29.64 -22.86 4.07
C ALA A 566 29.05 -23.81 3.02
N GLU A 567 27.95 -23.43 2.35
CA GLU A 567 27.35 -24.22 1.26
C GLU A 567 28.34 -24.46 0.09
N LEU A 568 29.08 -23.42 -0.31
CA LEU A 568 30.10 -23.54 -1.36
C LEU A 568 31.24 -24.48 -0.95
N LEU A 569 31.68 -24.42 0.30
CA LEU A 569 32.73 -25.31 0.81
C LEU A 569 32.25 -26.77 0.86
N ASP A 570 30.99 -27.02 1.19
CA ASP A 570 30.41 -28.37 1.16
C ASP A 570 30.29 -28.91 -0.27
N LEU A 571 29.88 -28.08 -1.23
CA LEU A 571 29.89 -28.43 -2.66
C LEU A 571 31.29 -28.76 -3.16
N ASP A 572 32.30 -27.98 -2.76
CA ASP A 572 33.68 -28.24 -3.16
C ASP A 572 34.24 -29.52 -2.51
N ARG A 573 33.89 -29.79 -1.25
CA ARG A 573 34.18 -31.08 -0.59
C ARG A 573 33.54 -32.25 -1.33
N VAL A 574 32.28 -32.15 -1.75
CA VAL A 574 31.58 -33.19 -2.52
C VAL A 574 32.21 -33.40 -3.89
N LYS A 575 32.59 -32.33 -4.59
CA LYS A 575 33.31 -32.44 -5.88
C LYS A 575 34.67 -33.11 -5.72
N ARG A 576 35.45 -32.72 -4.70
CA ARG A 576 36.76 -33.32 -4.42
C ARG A 576 36.63 -34.80 -4.03
N THR A 577 35.66 -35.15 -3.18
CA THR A 577 35.40 -36.55 -2.82
C THR A 577 34.96 -37.38 -4.03
N GLY A 578 34.09 -36.87 -4.89
CA GLY A 578 33.70 -37.54 -6.14
C GLY A 578 34.88 -37.76 -7.11
N LEU A 579 35.82 -36.81 -7.22
CA LEU A 579 37.03 -36.99 -8.01
C LEU A 579 37.95 -38.07 -7.40
N VAL A 580 38.04 -38.13 -6.07
CA VAL A 580 38.80 -39.16 -5.34
C VAL A 580 38.16 -40.54 -5.55
N GLU A 581 36.84 -40.65 -5.47
CA GLU A 581 36.12 -41.90 -5.78
C GLU A 581 36.36 -42.37 -7.21
N GLN A 582 36.31 -41.46 -8.20
CA GLN A 582 36.62 -41.80 -9.60
C GLN A 582 38.05 -42.31 -9.79
N ARG A 583 39.02 -41.71 -9.08
CA ARG A 583 40.42 -42.19 -9.08
C ARG A 583 40.54 -43.55 -8.41
N LEU A 584 39.78 -43.80 -7.34
CA LEU A 584 39.76 -45.08 -6.63
C LEU A 584 39.25 -46.21 -7.55
N ILE A 585 38.16 -45.96 -8.28
CA ILE A 585 37.58 -46.91 -9.25
C ILE A 585 38.59 -47.24 -10.37
N ALA A 586 39.27 -46.22 -10.91
CA ALA A 586 40.30 -46.45 -11.93
C ALA A 586 41.49 -47.27 -11.40
N LEU A 587 41.87 -47.06 -10.13
CA LEU A 587 42.94 -47.81 -9.49
C LEU A 587 42.51 -49.26 -9.21
N GLU A 588 41.26 -49.47 -8.80
CA GLU A 588 40.66 -50.79 -8.60
C GLU A 588 40.62 -51.59 -9.91
N ASP A 589 40.23 -50.96 -11.03
CA ASP A 589 40.28 -51.56 -12.37
C ASP A 589 41.70 -51.94 -12.80
N GLN A 590 42.71 -51.11 -12.51
CA GLN A 590 44.11 -51.44 -12.78
C GLN A 590 44.62 -52.60 -11.92
N VAL A 591 44.22 -52.66 -10.65
CA VAL A 591 44.55 -53.79 -9.76
C VAL A 591 43.85 -55.05 -10.25
N HIS A 592 42.61 -54.95 -10.75
CA HIS A 592 41.88 -56.08 -11.29
C HIS A 592 42.51 -56.62 -12.59
N GLN A 593 42.95 -55.72 -13.47
CA GLN A 593 43.67 -56.07 -14.70
C GLN A 593 45.04 -56.71 -14.42
N SER A 594 45.80 -56.15 -13.48
CA SER A 594 47.10 -56.73 -13.08
C SER A 594 46.95 -58.08 -12.37
N ALA A 595 45.92 -58.25 -11.53
CA ALA A 595 45.60 -59.55 -10.93
C ALA A 595 45.18 -60.60 -11.97
N LYS A 596 44.48 -60.20 -13.03
CA LYS A 596 44.11 -61.07 -14.16
C LYS A 596 45.33 -61.46 -15.00
N ALA A 597 46.24 -60.52 -15.26
CA ALA A 597 47.50 -60.78 -15.94
C ALA A 597 48.42 -61.71 -15.12
N LEU A 598 48.53 -61.49 -13.80
CA LEU A 598 49.29 -62.38 -12.91
C LEU A 598 48.69 -63.79 -12.86
N ARG A 599 47.35 -63.92 -12.83
CA ARG A 599 46.69 -65.23 -12.94
C ARG A 599 47.01 -65.94 -14.26
N TRP A 600 47.00 -65.20 -15.37
CA TRP A 600 47.39 -65.74 -16.67
C TRP A 600 48.86 -66.20 -16.69
N ILE A 601 49.79 -65.41 -16.15
CA ILE A 601 51.21 -65.79 -16.04
C ILE A 601 51.37 -67.05 -15.17
N MET A 602 50.66 -67.13 -14.06
CA MET A 602 50.72 -68.29 -13.16
C MET A 602 50.19 -69.56 -13.83
N GLN A 603 49.13 -69.45 -14.64
CA GLN A 603 48.59 -70.55 -15.44
C GLN A 603 49.54 -70.95 -16.58
N ALA A 604 50.19 -69.99 -17.23
CA ALA A 604 51.19 -70.25 -18.27
C ALA A 604 52.45 -70.94 -17.72
N LEU A 605 52.87 -70.63 -16.49
CA LEU A 605 54.02 -71.26 -15.84
C LEU A 605 53.74 -72.65 -15.28
N GLN A 606 52.49 -72.98 -14.96
CA GLN A 606 52.10 -74.33 -14.51
C GLN A 606 51.98 -75.34 -15.67
N GLY A 607 51.86 -74.86 -16.92
CA GLY A 607 51.91 -75.70 -18.11
C GLY A 607 53.32 -75.79 -18.68
N ASN A 608 54.02 -76.91 -18.51
CA ASN A 608 55.28 -77.17 -19.20
C ASN A 608 55.05 -77.33 -20.71
N GLY A 609 55.18 -76.25 -21.47
CA GLY A 609 55.22 -76.26 -22.94
C GLY A 609 54.50 -75.07 -23.57
N PHE A 610 55.25 -74.20 -24.24
CA PHE A 610 54.73 -73.12 -25.07
C PHE A 610 54.05 -73.68 -26.33
N THR A 611 52.79 -74.10 -26.22
CA THR A 611 51.89 -74.29 -27.37
C THR A 611 50.42 -74.20 -26.93
N SER A 612 49.80 -73.02 -27.04
CA SER A 612 48.44 -72.84 -27.57
C SER A 612 48.09 -71.35 -27.62
N GLU A 613 47.45 -70.92 -28.72
CA GLU A 613 46.86 -69.60 -28.90
C GLU A 613 45.73 -69.35 -27.87
N GLU A 614 46.05 -68.66 -26.78
CA GLU A 614 45.09 -67.84 -26.05
C GLU A 614 45.70 -66.44 -25.92
N ASP A 615 45.02 -65.47 -26.52
CA ASP A 615 45.45 -64.07 -26.62
C ASP A 615 45.80 -63.46 -25.26
N MET A 616 46.92 -62.74 -25.23
CA MET A 616 47.27 -61.81 -24.15
C MET A 616 46.07 -60.88 -23.89
N PRO A 617 45.57 -60.72 -22.64
CA PRO A 617 44.58 -59.69 -22.38
C PRO A 617 45.24 -58.33 -22.68
N PRO A 618 44.62 -57.47 -23.51
CA PRO A 618 45.28 -56.28 -24.01
C PRO A 618 45.64 -55.36 -22.85
N LEU A 619 46.94 -55.08 -22.67
CA LEU A 619 47.40 -54.00 -21.81
C LEU A 619 46.95 -52.69 -22.47
N ALA A 620 45.93 -52.05 -21.91
CA ALA A 620 45.57 -50.69 -22.29
C ALA A 620 46.74 -49.76 -21.92
N SER A 621 47.25 -49.04 -22.92
CA SER A 621 48.28 -48.03 -22.72
C SER A 621 47.77 -46.92 -21.81
N SER A 622 48.62 -46.49 -20.88
CA SER A 622 48.39 -45.31 -20.06
C SER A 622 48.35 -44.06 -20.96
N ARG A 623 47.16 -43.69 -21.43
CA ARG A 623 46.93 -42.30 -21.84
C ARG A 623 46.88 -41.46 -20.56
N THR A 624 47.98 -40.75 -20.31
CA THR A 624 48.00 -39.55 -19.48
C THR A 624 46.78 -38.70 -19.82
N SER A 625 45.85 -38.63 -18.87
CA SER A 625 44.71 -37.73 -18.96
C SER A 625 45.23 -36.33 -18.65
N GLU A 626 45.71 -35.63 -19.67
CA GLU A 626 45.73 -34.18 -19.65
C GLU A 626 44.30 -33.71 -19.47
N VAL A 627 44.04 -33.09 -18.31
CA VAL A 627 42.82 -32.36 -18.02
C VAL A 627 42.75 -31.21 -19.01
N LYS A 628 42.05 -31.43 -20.13
CA LYS A 628 41.53 -30.32 -20.93
C LYS A 628 40.37 -29.71 -20.15
N GLU A 629 40.56 -28.47 -19.73
CA GLU A 629 39.48 -27.58 -19.31
C GLU A 629 38.36 -27.65 -20.36
N LEU A 630 37.19 -28.11 -19.92
CA LEU A 630 35.97 -28.05 -20.71
C LEU A 630 35.46 -26.61 -20.67
N ASP A 631 35.69 -25.90 -21.77
CA ASP A 631 34.85 -24.78 -22.17
C ASP A 631 33.41 -25.31 -22.36
N LEU A 632 32.55 -24.96 -21.41
CA LEU A 632 31.11 -25.09 -21.52
C LEU A 632 30.61 -23.97 -22.42
N GLU A 633 30.32 -24.29 -23.69
CA GLU A 633 29.15 -23.80 -24.45
C GLU A 633 29.22 -24.24 -25.93
N GLU A 634 28.98 -25.53 -26.20
CA GLU A 634 28.42 -25.92 -27.50
C GLU A 634 27.08 -26.62 -27.27
N LYS A 635 26.02 -25.98 -27.77
CA LYS A 635 24.68 -26.56 -27.81
C LYS A 635 24.74 -27.91 -28.52
N PRO A 636 24.11 -28.96 -28.00
CA PRO A 636 24.07 -30.24 -28.69
C PRO A 636 23.25 -30.07 -29.97
N GLU A 637 23.91 -30.11 -31.13
CA GLU A 637 23.23 -30.42 -32.38
C GLU A 637 22.65 -31.84 -32.22
N GLU A 638 21.33 -31.92 -32.11
CA GLU A 638 20.57 -33.17 -32.05
C GLU A 638 20.85 -33.99 -33.32
N LYS A 639 21.82 -34.91 -33.25
CA LYS A 639 21.92 -36.03 -34.19
C LYS A 639 20.57 -36.76 -34.18
N GLN A 640 19.93 -36.88 -35.34
CA GLN A 640 18.69 -37.65 -35.48
C GLN A 640 18.88 -39.05 -34.90
N PRO A 641 17.88 -39.62 -34.18
CA PRO A 641 17.97 -40.99 -33.73
C PRO A 641 18.15 -41.89 -34.96
N PRO A 642 19.13 -42.82 -34.95
CA PRO A 642 19.48 -43.62 -36.13
C PRO A 642 18.38 -44.59 -36.57
N TYR A 643 17.36 -44.81 -35.73
CA TYR A 643 16.31 -45.79 -35.93
C TYR A 643 14.92 -45.20 -35.76
N HIS A 644 13.93 -45.86 -36.36
CA HIS A 644 12.52 -45.50 -36.22
C HIS A 644 12.04 -45.66 -34.77
N VAL A 645 11.37 -44.64 -34.24
CA VAL A 645 10.86 -44.62 -32.85
C VAL A 645 9.34 -44.77 -32.84
N LEU A 646 8.63 -44.09 -33.75
CA LEU A 646 7.17 -44.04 -33.76
C LEU A 646 6.56 -45.39 -34.10
N SER A 647 7.18 -46.14 -35.00
CA SER A 647 6.79 -47.50 -35.37
C SER A 647 7.13 -48.56 -34.31
N ARG A 648 7.83 -48.20 -33.22
CA ARG A 648 8.05 -49.06 -32.04
C ARG A 648 7.17 -48.70 -30.84
N ASN A 649 6.22 -47.80 -31.01
CA ASN A 649 5.22 -47.49 -29.97
C ASN A 649 4.50 -48.76 -29.53
N LEU A 650 4.48 -49.01 -28.22
CA LEU A 650 4.05 -50.28 -27.63
C LEU A 650 2.62 -50.68 -28.03
N ILE A 651 1.71 -49.72 -28.20
CA ILE A 651 0.33 -49.95 -28.61
C ILE A 651 0.17 -49.67 -30.11
N TYR A 652 -0.35 -50.63 -30.86
CA TYR A 652 -0.62 -50.45 -32.28
C TYR A 652 -1.86 -49.55 -32.51
N PRO A 653 -1.77 -48.45 -33.28
CA PRO A 653 -2.82 -47.43 -33.37
C PRO A 653 -4.22 -47.95 -33.74
N GLY A 654 -5.21 -47.56 -32.93
CA GLY A 654 -6.62 -47.89 -33.12
C GLY A 654 -6.90 -49.40 -33.03
N SER A 655 -6.11 -50.10 -32.20
CA SER A 655 -6.32 -51.50 -31.85
C SER A 655 -5.82 -51.79 -30.43
N HIS A 656 -6.20 -52.94 -29.86
CA HIS A 656 -5.72 -53.39 -28.54
C HIS A 656 -4.42 -54.21 -28.59
N THR A 657 -3.77 -54.31 -29.76
CA THR A 657 -2.58 -55.15 -29.90
C THR A 657 -1.31 -54.45 -29.45
N ILE A 658 -0.53 -55.18 -28.67
CA ILE A 658 0.74 -54.75 -28.12
C ILE A 658 1.87 -55.27 -29.03
N ARG A 659 2.78 -54.36 -29.40
CA ARG A 659 4.02 -54.69 -30.11
C ARG A 659 5.02 -55.33 -29.16
N PHE A 660 5.86 -56.21 -29.69
CA PHE A 660 7.01 -56.70 -28.95
C PHE A 660 8.01 -55.55 -28.71
N PRO A 661 8.52 -55.34 -27.47
CA PRO A 661 9.47 -54.26 -27.18
C PRO A 661 10.81 -54.55 -27.85
N VAL A 662 11.24 -53.67 -28.75
CA VAL A 662 12.52 -53.77 -29.48
C VAL A 662 13.45 -52.65 -28.99
N PRO A 663 14.48 -52.96 -28.17
CA PRO A 663 15.53 -52.00 -27.79
C PRO A 663 16.30 -51.48 -29.00
N ASP A 664 16.91 -50.29 -28.89
CA ASP A 664 17.63 -49.63 -29.99
C ASP A 664 18.73 -50.52 -30.60
N GLU A 665 19.45 -51.27 -29.77
CA GLU A 665 20.51 -52.21 -30.19
C GLU A 665 20.01 -53.35 -31.11
N LYS A 666 18.71 -53.69 -31.05
CA LYS A 666 18.13 -54.87 -31.74
C LYS A 666 17.25 -54.50 -32.94
N VAL A 667 17.20 -53.22 -33.31
CA VAL A 667 16.43 -52.75 -34.45
C VAL A 667 16.96 -53.30 -35.79
N PRO A 668 18.27 -53.26 -36.10
CA PRO A 668 18.79 -53.75 -37.39
C PRO A 668 18.58 -55.25 -37.59
N TRP A 669 18.20 -55.66 -38.81
CA TRP A 669 18.02 -57.08 -39.14
C TRP A 669 19.30 -57.93 -38.98
N GLU A 670 20.46 -57.28 -39.04
CA GLU A 670 21.81 -57.87 -38.92
C GLU A 670 22.09 -58.43 -37.52
N VAL A 671 21.51 -57.85 -36.46
CA VAL A 671 21.72 -58.29 -35.08
C VAL A 671 20.80 -59.49 -34.77
N ARG A 672 21.37 -60.58 -34.23
CA ARG A 672 20.61 -61.75 -33.77
C ARG A 672 19.82 -61.43 -32.50
N ALA A 673 18.50 -61.47 -32.56
CA ALA A 673 17.62 -61.35 -31.39
C ALA A 673 17.15 -62.73 -30.92
N LEU A 674 17.76 -63.26 -29.86
CA LEU A 674 17.24 -64.43 -29.13
C LEU A 674 15.87 -64.07 -28.51
N GLY A 675 14.79 -64.71 -28.97
CA GLY A 675 13.42 -64.49 -28.48
C GLY A 675 12.41 -63.93 -29.50
N SER A 676 12.79 -63.69 -30.76
CA SER A 676 11.89 -63.16 -31.82
C SER A 676 10.72 -64.09 -32.22
N GLU A 677 10.62 -65.29 -31.64
CA GLU A 677 9.58 -66.27 -31.95
C GLU A 677 8.21 -65.96 -31.32
N ARG A 678 8.13 -64.98 -30.41
CA ARG A 678 6.86 -64.51 -29.79
C ARG A 678 6.32 -63.19 -30.35
N CYS A 679 6.65 -62.83 -31.60
CA CYS A 679 6.02 -61.65 -32.21
C CYS A 679 4.53 -61.91 -32.45
N SER A 680 3.66 -61.00 -31.98
CA SER A 680 2.23 -60.99 -32.28
C SER A 680 2.02 -60.83 -33.80
N CYS A 681 1.22 -61.72 -34.39
CA CYS A 681 0.83 -61.64 -35.80
C CYS A 681 -0.57 -61.02 -35.90
N TRP A 682 -0.72 -60.02 -36.76
CA TRP A 682 -2.02 -59.38 -37.03
C TRP A 682 -2.73 -60.08 -38.20
N ASP A 683 -3.74 -60.89 -37.91
CA ASP A 683 -4.67 -61.41 -38.92
C ASP A 683 -6.01 -60.66 -38.86
N CYS A 684 -6.32 -59.94 -39.93
CA CYS A 684 -7.60 -59.25 -40.07
C CYS A 684 -8.62 -60.23 -40.64
N GLY A 685 -9.60 -60.63 -39.84
CA GLY A 685 -10.72 -61.45 -40.30
C GLY A 685 -11.60 -60.70 -41.31
N ARG A 686 -11.44 -61.01 -42.60
CA ARG A 686 -12.48 -61.20 -43.66
C ARG A 686 -11.87 -61.10 -45.08
N VAL A 687 -11.96 -62.23 -45.79
CA VAL A 687 -12.09 -62.42 -47.26
C VAL A 687 -10.92 -61.96 -48.17
N PHE A 688 -10.06 -62.91 -48.58
CA PHE A 688 -9.91 -63.38 -49.98
C PHE A 688 -8.77 -64.44 -50.05
N CYS A 689 -9.15 -65.72 -50.01
CA CYS A 689 -8.34 -66.79 -50.62
C CYS A 689 -8.81 -66.90 -52.07
N GLY A 690 -7.98 -66.47 -53.01
CA GLY A 690 -8.20 -66.62 -54.44
C GLY A 690 -7.11 -67.47 -55.07
N ALA A 691 -7.49 -68.69 -55.45
CA ALA A 691 -6.92 -69.55 -56.50
C ALA A 691 -5.47 -70.03 -56.38
N TRP A 692 -5.28 -71.22 -55.79
CA TRP A 692 -4.48 -72.30 -56.39
C TRP A 692 -5.17 -73.64 -56.10
N MET A 693 -5.64 -74.34 -57.14
CA MET A 693 -6.25 -75.68 -57.09
C MET A 693 -5.19 -76.75 -56.77
N GLY A 694 -5.55 -77.77 -56.00
CA GLY A 694 -4.76 -79.00 -55.87
C GLY A 694 -5.01 -79.80 -54.58
N ASP A 695 -6.03 -80.65 -54.62
CA ASP A 695 -6.59 -81.55 -53.62
C ASP A 695 -5.60 -82.52 -52.89
N ARG A 696 -5.58 -82.53 -51.54
CA ARG A 696 -5.86 -83.68 -50.64
C ARG A 696 -5.29 -83.53 -49.21
N ARG A 697 -6.10 -83.98 -48.26
CA ARG A 697 -5.95 -83.99 -46.79
C ARG A 697 -4.73 -84.80 -46.28
N SER A 698 -3.96 -84.22 -45.36
CA SER A 698 -3.92 -84.58 -43.91
C SER A 698 -2.52 -84.40 -43.30
N ARG A 699 -2.51 -83.76 -42.12
CA ARG A 699 -1.46 -83.78 -41.08
C ARG A 699 -0.06 -83.36 -41.52
N HIS A 700 0.22 -82.06 -41.49
CA HIS A 700 1.47 -81.43 -41.01
C HIS A 700 1.23 -79.91 -40.86
N LEU A 701 0.52 -79.53 -39.79
CA LEU A 701 0.20 -78.14 -39.49
C LEU A 701 1.26 -77.59 -38.53
N LEU A 702 2.48 -77.34 -39.03
CA LEU A 702 3.52 -76.57 -38.30
C LEU A 702 4.69 -76.05 -39.16
N HIS A 703 4.71 -76.31 -40.48
CA HIS A 703 5.84 -75.92 -41.35
C HIS A 703 5.44 -75.02 -42.53
N ALA A 704 4.54 -74.06 -42.31
CA ALA A 704 4.22 -73.03 -43.32
C ALA A 704 4.03 -71.64 -42.70
N CYS A 705 5.07 -71.14 -42.00
CA CYS A 705 5.19 -69.72 -41.60
C CYS A 705 6.41 -69.04 -42.26
N LEU A 706 6.97 -69.66 -43.30
CA LEU A 706 8.07 -69.11 -44.09
C LEU A 706 7.54 -68.67 -45.45
N LEU A 707 7.29 -67.36 -45.58
CA LEU A 707 7.49 -66.49 -46.76
C LEU A 707 6.48 -65.33 -46.72
N PHE A 708 6.66 -64.39 -45.79
CA PHE A 708 6.17 -63.03 -46.04
C PHE A 708 7.11 -62.38 -47.06
N PRO A 709 6.62 -61.87 -48.20
CA PRO A 709 7.47 -61.48 -49.34
C PRO A 709 8.28 -60.19 -49.11
N THR A 710 8.05 -59.44 -48.03
CA THR A 710 8.66 -58.12 -47.80
C THR A 710 9.13 -57.95 -46.36
N ARG A 711 10.30 -57.30 -46.18
CA ARG A 711 10.87 -56.91 -44.88
C ARG A 711 11.07 -55.39 -44.83
N ASN A 712 10.72 -54.77 -43.69
CA ASN A 712 10.88 -53.34 -43.48
C ASN A 712 12.36 -52.91 -43.61
N PRO A 713 12.70 -51.92 -44.46
CA PRO A 713 14.09 -51.52 -44.70
C PRO A 713 14.79 -50.91 -43.47
N MET A 714 14.04 -50.33 -42.53
CA MET A 714 14.64 -49.66 -41.35
C MET A 714 14.84 -50.57 -40.14
N GLY A 715 14.39 -51.83 -40.21
CA GLY A 715 14.59 -52.82 -39.15
C GLY A 715 13.30 -53.31 -38.49
N ARG A 716 13.45 -53.96 -37.35
CA ARG A 716 12.36 -54.56 -36.57
C ARG A 716 11.48 -53.51 -35.92
N THR A 717 10.16 -53.69 -36.04
CA THR A 717 9.14 -52.85 -35.40
C THR A 717 8.43 -53.55 -34.24
N GLY A 718 8.61 -54.87 -34.11
CA GLY A 718 7.98 -55.69 -33.07
C GLY A 718 6.57 -56.17 -33.40
N LEU A 719 6.12 -56.04 -34.67
CA LEU A 719 4.82 -56.53 -35.12
C LEU A 719 4.89 -57.09 -36.55
N ARG A 720 4.35 -58.30 -36.76
CA ARG A 720 4.33 -58.98 -38.07
C ARG A 720 2.94 -58.94 -38.73
N GLY A 721 2.91 -58.98 -40.06
CA GLY A 721 1.69 -58.92 -40.88
C GLY A 721 1.48 -57.57 -41.58
N ARG A 722 0.34 -57.39 -42.25
CA ARG A 722 0.02 -56.15 -42.98
C ARG A 722 -0.34 -54.98 -42.06
N GLY A 723 -0.89 -55.28 -40.88
CA GLY A 723 -1.51 -54.29 -40.01
C GLY A 723 -2.70 -53.61 -40.69
N ARG A 724 -2.86 -52.29 -40.48
CA ARG A 724 -3.92 -51.46 -41.06
C ARG A 724 -3.55 -50.79 -42.40
N LEU A 725 -2.39 -51.11 -42.97
CA LEU A 725 -1.99 -50.60 -44.28
C LEU A 725 -2.70 -51.39 -45.40
N HIS A 726 -2.75 -50.81 -46.61
CA HIS A 726 -3.55 -51.36 -47.72
C HIS A 726 -2.90 -52.61 -48.33
N SER A 727 -1.58 -52.57 -48.55
CA SER A 727 -0.78 -53.64 -49.14
C SER A 727 0.43 -54.00 -48.26
N PHE A 728 0.95 -55.22 -48.44
CA PHE A 728 2.28 -55.59 -47.95
C PHE A 728 3.36 -54.80 -48.70
N GLY A 729 4.50 -54.54 -48.04
CA GLY A 729 5.60 -53.75 -48.60
C GLY A 729 5.37 -52.23 -48.49
N PRO A 730 5.91 -51.44 -49.44
CA PRO A 730 5.81 -49.99 -49.40
C PRO A 730 4.40 -49.51 -49.75
N ASN A 731 3.86 -48.65 -48.90
CA ASN A 731 2.60 -47.95 -49.12
C ASN A 731 2.93 -46.48 -49.41
N HIS A 732 2.73 -46.05 -50.66
CA HIS A 732 3.09 -44.71 -51.09
C HIS A 732 2.10 -43.65 -50.59
N ALA A 733 2.63 -42.56 -50.03
CA ALA A 733 1.91 -41.39 -49.56
C ALA A 733 2.48 -40.11 -50.15
N LEU A 734 1.64 -39.09 -50.32
CA LEU A 734 2.05 -37.75 -50.77
C LEU A 734 1.68 -36.72 -49.70
N HIS A 735 2.65 -35.91 -49.27
CA HIS A 735 2.46 -34.84 -48.30
C HIS A 735 2.83 -33.47 -48.90
N PRO A 736 1.84 -32.69 -49.36
CA PRO A 736 2.09 -31.31 -49.75
C PRO A 736 2.28 -30.41 -48.53
N VAL A 737 3.39 -29.69 -48.50
CA VAL A 737 3.71 -28.71 -47.45
C VAL A 737 3.57 -27.32 -48.05
N VAL A 738 2.42 -26.69 -47.82
CA VAL A 738 2.12 -25.35 -48.32
C VAL A 738 2.53 -24.32 -47.29
N THR A 739 3.45 -23.43 -47.64
CA THR A 739 4.01 -22.43 -46.72
C THR A 739 3.96 -21.01 -47.28
N ARG A 740 3.94 -20.02 -46.38
CA ARG A 740 4.10 -18.60 -46.68
C ARG A 740 4.85 -17.88 -45.58
N TRP A 741 5.40 -16.70 -45.86
CA TRP A 741 5.98 -15.86 -44.81
C TRP A 741 4.92 -15.25 -43.89
N ARG A 742 5.16 -15.32 -42.57
CA ARG A 742 4.36 -14.59 -41.59
C ARG A 742 4.64 -13.09 -41.72
N ARG A 743 3.60 -12.26 -41.83
CA ARG A 743 3.72 -10.81 -42.02
C ARG A 743 3.00 -10.01 -40.93
N ASN A 744 3.51 -8.82 -40.63
CA ASN A 744 2.86 -7.82 -39.77
C ASN A 744 1.71 -7.13 -40.52
N LEU A 745 0.93 -6.30 -39.81
CA LEU A 745 -0.14 -5.48 -40.41
C LEU A 745 0.37 -4.58 -41.55
N ASP A 746 1.64 -4.17 -41.48
CA ASP A 746 2.29 -3.32 -42.48
C ASP A 746 2.86 -4.11 -43.68
N GLY A 747 2.66 -5.43 -43.73
CA GLY A 747 3.10 -6.31 -44.81
C GLY A 747 4.57 -6.77 -44.74
N SER A 748 5.35 -6.35 -43.75
CA SER A 748 6.74 -6.79 -43.53
C SER A 748 6.83 -8.21 -42.93
N ILE A 749 7.87 -8.97 -43.29
CA ILE A 749 8.09 -10.35 -42.80
C ILE A 749 8.55 -10.33 -41.35
N ILE A 750 7.89 -11.09 -40.47
CA ILE A 750 8.27 -11.17 -39.06
C ILE A 750 9.49 -12.09 -38.90
N ARG A 751 10.46 -11.68 -38.09
CA ARG A 751 11.68 -12.43 -37.78
C ARG A 751 11.79 -12.70 -36.28
N LYS A 752 12.40 -13.84 -35.91
CA LYS A 752 12.76 -14.20 -34.54
C LYS A 752 14.24 -14.60 -34.54
N SER A 753 15.07 -13.91 -33.74
CA SER A 753 16.53 -14.12 -33.65
C SER A 753 17.21 -14.32 -35.02
N LEU A 754 17.04 -13.35 -35.92
CA LEU A 754 17.54 -13.30 -37.32
C LEU A 754 16.86 -14.23 -38.35
N LYS A 755 16.14 -15.27 -37.95
CA LYS A 755 15.42 -16.17 -38.87
C LYS A 755 14.01 -15.67 -39.18
N LYS A 756 13.55 -15.87 -40.41
CA LYS A 756 12.18 -15.48 -40.85
C LYS A 756 11.14 -16.47 -40.29
N MET A 757 9.96 -16.00 -39.90
CA MET A 757 8.87 -16.88 -39.44
C MET A 757 7.99 -17.33 -40.61
N LEU A 758 7.70 -18.64 -40.64
CA LEU A 758 6.81 -19.26 -41.61
C LEU A 758 5.42 -19.50 -41.02
N GLU A 759 4.42 -19.44 -41.89
CA GLU A 759 3.11 -20.03 -41.66
C GLU A 759 2.93 -21.22 -42.61
N VAL A 760 2.37 -22.30 -42.08
CA VAL A 760 2.05 -23.52 -42.83
C VAL A 760 0.54 -23.76 -42.81
N LEU A 761 0.00 -24.23 -43.94
CA LEU A 761 -1.40 -24.64 -44.03
C LEU A 761 -1.58 -26.01 -43.38
N VAL A 762 -2.40 -26.08 -42.33
CA VAL A 762 -2.69 -27.31 -41.59
C VAL A 762 -4.20 -27.53 -41.49
N ALA A 763 -4.59 -28.80 -41.37
CA ALA A 763 -5.98 -29.21 -41.20
C ALA A 763 -6.12 -30.08 -39.94
N GLN A 764 -7.20 -29.87 -39.21
CA GLN A 764 -7.64 -30.71 -38.10
C GLN A 764 -8.87 -31.49 -38.53
N TYR A 765 -8.78 -32.82 -38.46
CA TYR A 765 -9.81 -33.74 -38.94
C TYR A 765 -10.73 -34.20 -37.77
N PRO A 766 -11.99 -34.59 -38.03
CA PRO A 766 -13.03 -34.82 -37.01
C PRO A 766 -12.67 -35.81 -35.89
N LEU A 767 -11.78 -36.77 -36.17
CA LEU A 767 -11.38 -37.84 -35.25
C LEU A 767 -9.97 -37.65 -34.65
N SER A 768 -9.36 -36.46 -34.82
CA SER A 768 -8.02 -36.18 -34.35
C SER A 768 -7.89 -34.81 -33.69
N ASP A 769 -7.43 -34.80 -32.45
CA ASP A 769 -7.13 -33.56 -31.69
C ASP A 769 -5.80 -32.90 -32.10
N VAL A 770 -5.14 -33.41 -33.14
CA VAL A 770 -3.80 -33.02 -33.55
C VAL A 770 -3.83 -32.45 -34.96
N TRP A 771 -3.09 -31.37 -35.21
CA TRP A 771 -2.94 -30.80 -36.55
C TRP A 771 -2.20 -31.78 -37.46
N ALA A 772 -2.67 -31.91 -38.68
CA ALA A 772 -2.01 -32.71 -39.70
C ALA A 772 -1.82 -31.90 -40.97
N LEU A 773 -0.76 -32.24 -41.71
CA LEU A 773 -0.61 -31.75 -43.08
C LEU A 773 -1.71 -32.33 -43.96
N PRO A 774 -2.21 -31.57 -44.97
CA PRO A 774 -3.25 -32.03 -45.90
C PRO A 774 -2.66 -33.03 -46.93
N GLY A 775 -2.12 -34.14 -46.43
CA GLY A 775 -1.52 -35.23 -47.20
C GLY A 775 -2.03 -36.59 -46.76
N GLY A 776 -1.68 -37.64 -47.48
CA GLY A 776 -2.15 -38.99 -47.17
C GLY A 776 -1.71 -40.04 -48.18
N SER A 777 -2.24 -41.26 -48.01
CA SER A 777 -2.03 -42.38 -48.91
C SER A 777 -2.52 -42.04 -50.33
N LEU A 778 -1.76 -42.48 -51.32
CA LEU A 778 -2.07 -42.32 -52.74
C LEU A 778 -2.53 -43.66 -53.31
N GLU A 779 -3.72 -43.71 -53.91
CA GLU A 779 -4.21 -44.92 -54.59
C GLU A 779 -3.49 -45.10 -55.94
N PRO A 780 -3.25 -46.35 -56.38
CA PRO A 780 -2.62 -46.61 -57.68
C PRO A 780 -3.42 -45.98 -58.83
N GLY A 781 -2.81 -45.06 -59.57
CA GLY A 781 -3.45 -44.35 -60.68
C GLY A 781 -4.03 -42.97 -60.33
N GLU A 782 -4.10 -42.59 -59.04
CA GLU A 782 -4.51 -41.25 -58.62
C GLU A 782 -3.32 -40.30 -58.47
N MET A 783 -3.53 -39.00 -58.79
CA MET A 783 -2.51 -37.95 -58.64
C MET A 783 -2.65 -37.09 -57.37
N LEU A 784 -3.75 -37.20 -56.61
CA LEU A 784 -4.00 -36.42 -55.40
C LEU A 784 -4.48 -37.31 -54.24
N PRO A 785 -3.95 -37.14 -53.01
CA PRO A 785 -4.41 -37.88 -51.83
C PRO A 785 -5.87 -37.62 -51.45
N LEU A 786 -6.53 -38.64 -50.89
CA LEU A 786 -7.91 -38.55 -50.40
C LEU A 786 -8.11 -37.44 -49.36
N LYS A 787 -7.20 -37.31 -48.40
CA LYS A 787 -7.27 -36.29 -47.34
C LYS A 787 -7.17 -34.86 -47.89
N LEU A 788 -6.42 -34.66 -48.98
CA LEU A 788 -6.32 -33.37 -49.64
C LEU A 788 -7.60 -33.01 -50.40
N LYS A 789 -8.28 -34.02 -50.98
CA LYS A 789 -9.58 -33.84 -51.64
C LYS A 789 -10.69 -33.39 -50.67
N TRP A 790 -10.53 -33.63 -49.36
CA TRP A 790 -11.43 -33.13 -48.30
C TRP A 790 -11.16 -31.67 -47.88
N VAL A 791 -9.99 -31.14 -48.24
CA VAL A 791 -9.57 -29.76 -47.89
C VAL A 791 -9.85 -28.81 -49.05
N LEU A 792 -9.76 -29.30 -50.29
CA LEU A 792 -9.87 -28.52 -51.52
C LEU A 792 -11.16 -28.83 -52.29
N ARG A 793 -11.88 -27.78 -52.71
CA ARG A 793 -13.03 -27.92 -53.63
C ARG A 793 -12.61 -28.60 -54.93
N ARG A 794 -13.50 -29.44 -55.48
CA ARG A 794 -13.28 -30.24 -56.69
C ARG A 794 -12.80 -29.42 -57.91
N GLU A 795 -13.29 -28.19 -58.03
CA GLU A 795 -12.92 -27.23 -59.09
C GLU A 795 -11.43 -26.86 -59.10
N PHE A 796 -10.76 -26.93 -57.94
CA PHE A 796 -9.36 -26.52 -57.79
C PHE A 796 -8.35 -27.67 -57.99
N TRP A 797 -8.82 -28.93 -58.09
CA TRP A 797 -7.93 -30.10 -58.17
C TRP A 797 -6.93 -30.05 -59.34
N PRO A 798 -7.31 -29.71 -60.59
CA PRO A 798 -6.36 -29.65 -61.72
C PRO A 798 -5.30 -28.56 -61.53
N GLN A 799 -5.69 -27.44 -60.92
CA GLN A 799 -4.80 -26.30 -60.67
C GLN A 799 -3.81 -26.63 -59.54
N PHE A 800 -4.27 -27.32 -58.50
CA PHE A 800 -3.39 -27.80 -57.43
C PHE A 800 -2.41 -28.89 -57.92
N GLN A 801 -2.83 -29.76 -58.86
CA GLN A 801 -1.92 -30.70 -59.51
C GLN A 801 -0.78 -29.99 -60.25
N ASN A 802 -1.06 -28.87 -60.92
CA ASN A 802 -0.02 -28.04 -61.54
C ASN A 802 0.91 -27.41 -60.49
N LEU A 803 0.39 -26.96 -59.34
CA LEU A 803 1.21 -26.46 -58.23
C LEU A 803 2.11 -27.55 -57.65
N LEU A 804 1.64 -28.78 -57.54
CA LEU A 804 2.45 -29.92 -57.08
C LEU A 804 3.60 -30.23 -58.05
N LYS A 805 3.35 -30.14 -59.36
CA LYS A 805 4.41 -30.32 -60.39
C LYS A 805 5.45 -29.20 -60.36
N GLN A 806 5.08 -28.01 -59.92
CA GLN A 806 5.98 -26.85 -59.77
C GLN A 806 6.70 -26.82 -58.41
N GLY A 807 6.22 -27.57 -57.42
CA GLY A 807 6.77 -27.61 -56.08
C GLY A 807 8.12 -28.33 -56.01
N THR A 808 8.88 -28.05 -54.95
CA THR A 808 10.19 -28.68 -54.72
C THR A 808 10.06 -29.94 -53.88
N GLU A 809 10.67 -31.04 -54.31
CA GLU A 809 10.70 -32.29 -53.54
C GLU A 809 11.64 -32.12 -52.32
N ILE A 810 11.10 -32.26 -51.10
CA ILE A 810 11.83 -32.10 -49.83
C ILE A 810 12.37 -33.44 -49.33
N HIS A 811 11.56 -34.49 -49.44
CA HIS A 811 11.84 -35.80 -48.89
C HIS A 811 11.15 -36.87 -49.71
N LYS A 812 11.89 -37.90 -50.10
CA LYS A 812 11.37 -39.12 -50.70
C LYS A 812 12.02 -40.32 -50.05
N GLY A 813 11.19 -41.24 -49.57
CA GLY A 813 11.63 -42.48 -48.95
C GLY A 813 10.82 -42.84 -47.73
N TYR A 814 11.40 -43.65 -46.85
CA TYR A 814 10.76 -44.16 -45.65
C TYR A 814 10.24 -43.02 -44.75
N LEU A 815 9.02 -43.18 -44.24
CA LEU A 815 8.42 -42.32 -43.22
C LEU A 815 8.15 -43.16 -41.98
N ASP A 816 8.70 -42.74 -40.84
CA ASP A 816 8.40 -43.38 -39.56
C ASP A 816 6.96 -43.08 -39.16
N ASP A 817 6.09 -44.09 -39.27
CA ASP A 817 4.67 -44.01 -38.99
C ASP A 817 4.29 -45.09 -37.98
N PRO A 818 3.46 -44.78 -36.97
CA PRO A 818 3.10 -45.75 -35.93
C PRO A 818 2.30 -46.95 -36.48
N ARG A 819 1.87 -46.94 -37.76
CA ARG A 819 1.25 -48.08 -38.45
C ARG A 819 2.24 -49.04 -39.11
N ASN A 820 3.53 -48.66 -39.25
CA ASN A 820 4.53 -49.51 -39.90
C ASN A 820 4.73 -50.81 -39.12
N THR A 821 4.94 -51.90 -39.83
CA THR A 821 5.16 -53.25 -39.30
C THR A 821 6.46 -53.81 -39.85
N ASP A 822 6.78 -55.06 -39.51
CA ASP A 822 7.92 -55.77 -40.07
C ASP A 822 7.75 -56.06 -41.57
N ASN A 823 6.50 -56.06 -42.09
CA ASN A 823 6.17 -56.48 -43.46
C ASN A 823 5.52 -55.39 -44.33
N ALA A 824 4.98 -54.33 -43.74
CA ALA A 824 4.35 -53.20 -44.44
C ALA A 824 4.78 -51.87 -43.81
N TRP A 825 5.20 -50.92 -44.64
CA TRP A 825 5.65 -49.59 -44.20
C TRP A 825 5.15 -48.49 -45.13
N VAL A 826 5.21 -47.24 -44.65
CA VAL A 826 4.85 -46.05 -45.43
C VAL A 826 6.10 -45.42 -46.05
N GLU A 827 6.03 -45.17 -47.35
CA GLU A 827 7.00 -44.34 -48.06
C GLU A 827 6.29 -43.06 -48.49
N THR A 828 6.91 -41.92 -48.23
CA THR A 828 6.30 -40.63 -48.58
C THR A 828 7.14 -39.87 -49.58
N VAL A 829 6.46 -39.18 -50.49
CA VAL A 829 7.01 -38.04 -51.22
C VAL A 829 6.45 -36.78 -50.56
N ALA A 830 7.32 -35.89 -50.10
CA ALA A 830 6.93 -34.60 -49.53
C ALA A 830 7.34 -33.48 -50.48
N VAL A 831 6.37 -32.66 -50.91
CA VAL A 831 6.59 -31.58 -51.88
C VAL A 831 6.30 -30.24 -51.20
N SER A 832 7.27 -29.33 -51.22
CA SER A 832 7.14 -27.96 -50.72
C SER A 832 6.52 -27.07 -51.78
N ILE A 833 5.47 -26.34 -51.41
CA ILE A 833 4.93 -25.24 -52.21
C ILE A 833 5.06 -23.98 -51.35
N HIS A 834 5.96 -23.08 -51.74
CA HIS A 834 6.24 -21.86 -50.99
C HIS A 834 5.74 -20.62 -51.73
N PHE A 835 4.91 -19.81 -51.06
CA PHE A 835 4.45 -18.51 -51.56
C PHE A 835 5.29 -17.38 -50.95
N ASP A 836 6.15 -16.76 -51.76
CA ASP A 836 7.05 -15.69 -51.30
C ASP A 836 6.34 -14.32 -51.22
N SER A 837 5.42 -14.04 -52.17
CA SER A 837 4.67 -12.77 -52.26
C SER A 837 3.26 -12.87 -51.69
N GLN A 838 2.82 -11.81 -50.99
CA GLN A 838 1.45 -11.70 -50.46
C GLN A 838 0.39 -11.53 -51.57
N ASN A 839 0.80 -11.01 -52.73
CA ASN A 839 -0.09 -10.78 -53.88
C ASN A 839 -0.08 -11.93 -54.89
N ASP A 840 0.45 -13.09 -54.51
CA ASP A 840 0.40 -14.26 -55.38
C ASP A 840 -1.05 -14.64 -55.70
N VAL A 841 -1.38 -14.59 -56.99
CA VAL A 841 -2.72 -14.90 -57.53
C VAL A 841 -3.09 -16.34 -57.17
N GLN A 842 -2.12 -17.25 -57.14
CA GLN A 842 -2.35 -18.65 -56.79
C GLN A 842 -2.65 -18.82 -55.30
N MET A 843 -2.01 -18.04 -54.41
CA MET A 843 -2.32 -18.07 -52.98
C MET A 843 -3.72 -17.51 -52.68
N LYS A 844 -4.12 -16.41 -53.34
CA LYS A 844 -5.47 -15.85 -53.19
C LYS A 844 -6.53 -16.81 -53.70
N ARG A 845 -6.28 -17.47 -54.84
CA ARG A 845 -7.15 -18.54 -55.36
C ARG A 845 -7.23 -19.72 -54.40
N LEU A 846 -6.09 -20.23 -53.90
CA LEU A 846 -6.06 -21.31 -52.92
C LEU A 846 -6.96 -20.99 -51.72
N ASN A 847 -6.80 -19.80 -51.11
CA ASN A 847 -7.62 -19.39 -49.96
C ASN A 847 -9.13 -19.34 -50.28
N SER A 848 -9.52 -18.97 -51.50
CA SER A 848 -10.94 -18.95 -51.92
C SER A 848 -11.54 -20.34 -52.19
N PHE A 849 -10.69 -21.34 -52.49
CA PHE A 849 -11.11 -22.72 -52.80
C PHE A 849 -10.90 -23.71 -51.65
N LEU A 850 -10.48 -23.25 -50.47
CA LEU A 850 -10.51 -24.05 -49.24
C LEU A 850 -11.96 -24.37 -48.87
N GLN A 851 -12.26 -25.63 -48.56
CA GLN A 851 -13.60 -26.03 -48.07
C GLN A 851 -13.81 -25.47 -46.67
N GLY A 852 -14.81 -24.61 -46.50
CA GLY A 852 -15.13 -23.95 -45.23
C GLY A 852 -16.53 -24.28 -44.71
N CYS A 853 -17.14 -25.38 -45.13
CA CYS A 853 -18.57 -25.67 -44.87
C CYS A 853 -18.85 -26.95 -44.08
N ASP A 854 -17.85 -27.78 -43.74
CA ASP A 854 -18.07 -28.89 -42.80
C ASP A 854 -17.72 -28.43 -41.38
N PRO A 855 -18.66 -28.47 -40.40
CA PRO A 855 -18.42 -28.02 -39.03
C PRO A 855 -17.33 -28.83 -38.29
N GLU A 856 -16.96 -30.00 -38.82
CA GLU A 856 -15.99 -30.90 -38.20
C GLU A 856 -14.57 -30.82 -38.79
N LEU A 857 -14.33 -30.05 -39.87
CA LEU A 857 -13.01 -29.88 -40.50
C LEU A 857 -12.52 -28.43 -40.33
N CYS A 858 -11.48 -28.23 -39.51
CA CYS A 858 -10.88 -26.91 -39.29
C CYS A 858 -9.58 -26.73 -40.09
N ILE A 859 -9.54 -25.76 -40.99
CA ILE A 859 -8.37 -25.45 -41.82
C ILE A 859 -7.91 -24.03 -41.50
N ARG A 860 -6.62 -23.86 -41.19
CA ARG A 860 -6.04 -22.52 -40.97
C ARG A 860 -4.56 -22.46 -41.31
N TRP A 861 -4.10 -21.25 -41.55
CA TRP A 861 -2.67 -20.94 -41.55
C TRP A 861 -2.18 -20.88 -40.11
N GLN A 862 -1.16 -21.66 -39.81
CA GLN A 862 -0.60 -21.77 -38.47
C GLN A 862 0.88 -21.43 -38.49
N VAL A 863 1.31 -20.64 -37.50
CA VAL A 863 2.73 -20.29 -37.33
C VAL A 863 3.52 -21.54 -37.03
N LEU A 864 4.61 -21.74 -37.77
CA LEU A 864 5.53 -22.85 -37.57
C LEU A 864 6.33 -22.65 -36.28
N ASP A 865 6.21 -23.60 -35.36
CA ASP A 865 6.92 -23.66 -34.08
C ASP A 865 7.14 -25.14 -33.71
N ARG A 866 8.32 -25.48 -33.17
CA ARG A 866 8.67 -26.81 -32.64
C ARG A 866 7.62 -27.36 -31.66
N ARG A 867 6.96 -26.49 -30.90
CA ARG A 867 5.92 -26.88 -29.92
C ARG A 867 4.54 -27.15 -30.54
N MET A 868 4.37 -26.98 -31.84
CA MET A 868 3.08 -27.18 -32.50
C MET A 868 2.60 -28.64 -32.35
N PRO A 869 1.35 -28.88 -31.87
CA PRO A 869 0.79 -30.21 -31.73
C PRO A 869 0.43 -30.75 -33.12
N LEU A 870 1.44 -31.28 -33.79
CA LEU A 870 1.38 -31.95 -35.08
C LEU A 870 1.45 -33.45 -34.92
N HIS A 871 0.90 -34.17 -35.91
CA HIS A 871 1.15 -35.59 -36.07
C HIS A 871 2.67 -35.84 -36.11
N ALA A 872 3.17 -36.78 -35.29
CA ALA A 872 4.60 -36.89 -35.00
C ALA A 872 5.47 -37.07 -36.26
N ASN A 873 4.95 -37.77 -37.27
CA ASN A 873 5.62 -38.03 -38.54
C ASN A 873 5.83 -36.74 -39.37
N HIS A 874 5.03 -35.70 -39.16
CA HIS A 874 5.04 -34.45 -39.94
C HIS A 874 6.04 -33.42 -39.42
N LYS A 875 6.48 -33.54 -38.16
CA LYS A 875 7.48 -32.64 -37.55
C LYS A 875 8.81 -32.67 -38.31
N LEU A 876 9.24 -33.86 -38.73
CA LEU A 876 10.47 -34.04 -39.51
C LEU A 876 10.40 -33.32 -40.87
N LEU A 877 9.26 -33.42 -41.56
CA LEU A 877 9.05 -32.77 -42.86
C LEU A 877 9.12 -31.25 -42.73
N LEU A 878 8.49 -30.70 -41.67
CA LEU A 878 8.48 -29.27 -41.42
C LEU A 878 9.84 -28.72 -40.97
N TYR A 879 10.61 -29.52 -40.22
CA TYR A 879 11.99 -29.20 -39.92
C TYR A 879 12.82 -29.06 -41.21
N LYS A 880 12.73 -30.03 -42.14
CA LYS A 880 13.41 -29.95 -43.44
C LYS A 880 12.98 -28.75 -44.28
N VAL A 881 11.69 -28.40 -44.25
CA VAL A 881 11.16 -27.20 -44.93
C VAL A 881 11.72 -25.92 -44.31
N SER A 882 11.79 -25.86 -42.98
CA SER A 882 12.35 -24.71 -42.27
C SER A 882 13.83 -24.50 -42.60
N THR A 883 14.61 -25.59 -42.70
CA THR A 883 16.02 -25.53 -43.09
C THR A 883 16.18 -25.10 -44.55
N LEU A 884 15.34 -25.61 -45.46
CA LEU A 884 15.37 -25.25 -46.88
C LEU A 884 15.11 -23.76 -47.10
N LEU A 885 14.17 -23.18 -46.34
CA LEU A 885 13.78 -21.77 -46.46
C LEU A 885 14.56 -20.82 -45.53
N GLY A 886 15.48 -21.33 -44.70
CA GLY A 886 16.20 -20.51 -43.71
C GLY A 886 15.29 -19.90 -42.63
N ALA A 887 14.21 -20.59 -42.29
CA ALA A 887 13.18 -20.10 -41.38
C ALA A 887 13.39 -20.58 -39.94
N TYR A 888 12.70 -19.93 -39.01
CA TYR A 888 12.63 -20.33 -37.60
C TYR A 888 11.77 -21.60 -37.45
N TYR A 889 12.23 -22.54 -36.61
CA TYR A 889 11.52 -23.77 -36.24
C TYR A 889 11.61 -24.00 -34.73
#